data_AF-A0A842RGK4-F1
#
_entry.id   AF-A0A842RGK4-F1
#
_cell.length_a   1.000
_cell.length_b   1.000
_cell.length_c   1.000
_cell.angle_alpha   90.00
_cell.angle_beta   90.00
_cell.angle_gamma   90.00
#
_symmetry.space_group_name_H-M   'P 1'
#
loop_
_entity.id
_entity.type
_entity.pdbx_description
1 polymer ?
#
loop_
_entity_poly.entity_id
_entity_poly.type
_entity_poly.pdbx_seq_one_letter_code
_entity_poly.pdbx_strand_id
1 'polypeptide(L)'
;MLAEKNSRETNNAIQKHQVSIRDLILISLTLALMLSCLSFTHFTPSTNHSIQRIRRLPEDSRESIIKTIPNNPVTVTPKTILIQDVEKISRTGLNSSKVKIIYNPTTDSLGLSWVDIFRPFTPSAVSSLHFKAGSLEKGWSDRLDLETILSTVTHKPQIALDSNNEMHYIFEEYVNDNFELRDTIIANETTLKTSLSITNNSGNSTNPMIAVDQQEVIHLVWLDTTTSSSGDIYYSSFDSTIDSWSPEEIITSGAVVNTSFSSPAFTIDTENTLHLIWADQRDGKFELYYAYKPPTGSWMIEKVTTSAIYQPICPSITFEPQSNKLQVIYRDNNTTGNLFFISKEVGNDTHWSSPTVIATNLAKEADYEIIADQYGNSLIVCELMAGSYSSIYLLEKNEEETTWSNPEVISSLQVPAQDPSITMDSNGTIFIAYSELYAGSTYEIFLAKGIIDSDNDQLSDREENLIGTDPFDPDSDNDGLEDGEEVLNFGTDPLNIDSDSDQLPDKYELENNFDPLDPSDANTDLDGDGLTNIQEYSEGTNPRNSDSDGDSLEDGEEINLYNTNPLNSDTDQDQLYDNYELRWGLDPLVANDINADPDQDGLTTEFESLIWTDPTNPDTDGDGWNDGVEVANDTDPLDPEDFPQVQTQRDYTRLIIAIVIGVIFTFICLAFVVLFARQFRPKESRKRKDLEREQKQLASAIPMFGMEGQEERTVQTHVPTTPTKRQASTIKRREQEEEEEEVLDITKIEEIQSKKKRIAAPKRKRRDEQEEEVPSEGLEEPSPRIKDETKITDQLKETTKKEPIKDEVLRRKEEQMKQHISALKEYHQKILALKNDKMTSQTIAQASREQLTEYASESQALYSEAQAIWDSSILPLIKGYEKELELQTLSAEKILENCKEIANQILDLLVQRELKYSETEGKE
;
A
#
# COMPACT_ATOMS: atom_id res chain seq x y z
N MET A 1 -0.64 -29.62 -38.54
CA MET A 1 -0.78 -30.95 -37.91
C MET A 1 -0.78 -30.74 -36.40
N LEU A 2 -1.81 -31.10 -35.61
CA LEU A 2 -2.82 -32.13 -35.84
C LEU A 2 -4.30 -31.65 -35.63
N ALA A 3 -4.66 -30.44 -36.08
CA ALA A 3 -6.05 -29.95 -36.06
C ALA A 3 -6.76 -29.99 -37.44
N GLU A 4 -6.12 -30.57 -38.47
CA GLU A 4 -6.60 -30.59 -39.86
C GLU A 4 -7.29 -31.93 -40.20
N LYS A 5 -8.11 -32.45 -39.28
CA LYS A 5 -8.78 -33.75 -39.46
C LYS A 5 -10.10 -33.87 -38.67
N ASN A 6 -11.00 -32.90 -38.82
CA ASN A 6 -12.43 -33.06 -38.50
C ASN A 6 -13.29 -32.03 -39.27
N SER A 7 -13.15 -31.99 -40.60
CA SER A 7 -13.99 -31.16 -41.49
C SER A 7 -14.42 -31.88 -42.77
N ARG A 8 -15.39 -32.80 -42.63
CA ARG A 8 -16.34 -33.27 -43.67
C ARG A 8 -17.31 -34.27 -43.06
N GLU A 9 -18.58 -34.18 -43.47
CA GLU A 9 -19.72 -35.05 -43.09
C GLU A 9 -20.02 -35.00 -41.57
N THR A 10 -21.14 -34.42 -41.09
CA THR A 10 -22.44 -34.03 -41.67
C THR A 10 -22.85 -32.62 -41.18
N ASN A 11 -23.42 -31.67 -41.91
CA ASN A 11 -24.23 -31.68 -43.15
C ASN A 11 -25.54 -32.49 -43.06
N ASN A 12 -26.59 -31.92 -42.45
CA ASN A 12 -27.97 -31.88 -42.99
C ASN A 12 -28.89 -30.96 -42.14
N ALA A 13 -29.91 -30.35 -42.79
CA ALA A 13 -30.83 -29.31 -42.26
C ALA A 13 -30.12 -28.02 -41.78
N ILE A 14 -30.34 -26.80 -42.30
CA ILE A 14 -31.34 -26.20 -43.19
C ILE A 14 -32.76 -26.04 -42.60
N GLN A 15 -33.05 -24.85 -42.05
CA GLN A 15 -34.11 -23.97 -42.58
C GLN A 15 -34.11 -22.54 -41.99
N LYS A 16 -34.16 -21.53 -42.89
CA LYS A 16 -34.62 -20.13 -42.68
C LYS A 16 -33.78 -19.26 -41.68
N HIS A 17 -33.78 -17.92 -41.75
CA HIS A 17 -34.46 -16.98 -42.66
C HIS A 17 -33.50 -15.91 -43.23
N GLN A 18 -34.02 -14.83 -43.84
CA GLN A 18 -33.26 -13.83 -44.61
C GLN A 18 -32.80 -12.63 -43.77
N VAL A 19 -31.59 -12.11 -44.02
CA VAL A 19 -31.17 -10.73 -43.67
C VAL A 19 -30.56 -10.06 -44.92
N SER A 20 -30.44 -8.73 -44.92
CA SER A 20 -30.37 -7.90 -46.13
C SER A 20 -28.95 -7.53 -46.59
N ILE A 21 -28.81 -7.22 -47.88
CA ILE A 21 -27.55 -6.78 -48.53
C ILE A 21 -27.11 -5.36 -48.09
N ARG A 22 -27.90 -4.66 -47.25
CA ARG A 22 -27.54 -3.32 -46.74
C ARG A 22 -26.35 -3.34 -45.79
N ASP A 23 -26.19 -4.36 -44.98
CA ASP A 23 -25.29 -4.30 -43.81
C ASP A 23 -23.82 -4.53 -44.22
N LEU A 24 -23.59 -5.25 -45.32
CA LEU A 24 -22.25 -5.39 -45.94
C LEU A 24 -21.68 -4.09 -46.53
N ILE A 25 -22.50 -3.05 -46.74
CA ILE A 25 -22.07 -1.79 -47.37
C ILE A 25 -21.54 -0.80 -46.33
N LEU A 26 -21.99 -0.88 -45.07
CA LEU A 26 -21.58 0.05 -44.01
C LEU A 26 -20.15 -0.26 -43.50
N ILE A 27 -19.83 -1.54 -43.31
CA ILE A 27 -18.51 -2.01 -42.83
C ILE A 27 -17.39 -1.70 -43.85
N SER A 28 -17.73 -1.58 -45.13
CA SER A 28 -16.78 -1.20 -46.21
C SER A 28 -16.37 0.28 -46.19
N LEU A 29 -17.10 1.15 -45.49
CA LEU A 29 -16.93 2.60 -45.60
C LEU A 29 -16.11 3.24 -44.46
N THR A 30 -16.05 2.60 -43.28
CA THR A 30 -15.28 3.09 -42.13
C THR A 30 -13.80 2.75 -42.24
N LEU A 31 -13.45 1.59 -42.80
CA LEU A 31 -12.05 1.16 -42.96
C LEU A 31 -11.25 1.96 -44.01
N ALA A 32 -11.91 2.82 -44.79
CA ALA A 32 -11.32 3.59 -45.89
C ALA A 32 -10.99 5.06 -45.53
N LEU A 33 -11.32 5.51 -44.31
CA LEU A 33 -11.12 6.91 -43.86
C LEU A 33 -10.00 7.10 -42.84
N MET A 34 -9.41 6.02 -42.32
CA MET A 34 -8.28 6.06 -41.35
C MET A 34 -6.90 5.91 -42.01
N LEU A 35 -6.79 6.16 -43.32
CA LEU A 35 -5.57 5.89 -44.12
C LEU A 35 -5.31 6.98 -45.18
N SER A 36 -5.46 8.25 -44.81
CA SER A 36 -5.21 9.39 -45.71
C SER A 36 -4.62 10.62 -45.02
N CYS A 37 -3.38 10.54 -44.54
CA CYS A 37 -2.54 11.71 -44.28
C CYS A 37 -1.05 11.40 -44.55
N LEU A 38 -0.24 12.44 -44.78
CA LEU A 38 1.21 12.39 -45.02
C LEU A 38 1.71 11.62 -46.28
N SER A 39 1.83 12.32 -47.42
CA SER A 39 3.08 12.33 -48.22
C SER A 39 3.05 13.36 -49.38
N PHE A 40 4.25 13.76 -49.81
CA PHE A 40 4.59 14.76 -50.87
C PHE A 40 4.26 16.24 -50.54
N THR A 41 5.08 17.24 -50.92
CA THR A 41 6.27 17.29 -51.81
C THR A 41 7.50 17.92 -51.12
N HIS A 42 8.71 17.33 -51.13
CA HIS A 42 9.73 17.26 -52.21
C HIS A 42 10.50 18.57 -52.52
N PHE A 43 11.79 18.65 -52.14
CA PHE A 43 12.93 18.92 -53.06
C PHE A 43 14.30 18.61 -52.42
N THR A 44 15.28 18.20 -53.22
CA THR A 44 16.70 17.85 -52.90
C THR A 44 17.59 18.30 -54.10
N PRO A 45 18.92 18.04 -54.30
CA PRO A 45 19.83 17.10 -53.58
C PRO A 45 21.33 17.50 -53.45
N SER A 46 22.12 16.55 -52.92
CA SER A 46 23.55 16.29 -53.21
C SER A 46 24.61 17.19 -52.51
N THR A 47 25.85 16.74 -52.29
CA THR A 47 26.57 15.52 -52.75
C THR A 47 27.19 14.69 -51.63
N ASN A 48 27.37 13.39 -51.89
CA ASN A 48 28.13 12.41 -51.09
C ASN A 48 29.29 11.90 -51.97
N HIS A 49 30.49 11.61 -51.43
CA HIS A 49 31.37 10.60 -52.05
C HIS A 49 32.54 10.04 -51.19
N SER A 50 32.55 8.70 -51.03
CA SER A 50 33.73 7.83 -50.81
C SER A 50 34.34 7.84 -49.38
N ILE A 51 34.95 6.75 -48.85
CA ILE A 51 35.61 5.56 -49.47
C ILE A 51 35.12 4.23 -48.82
N GLN A 52 35.32 3.10 -49.52
CA GLN A 52 35.00 1.73 -49.05
C GLN A 52 36.22 0.97 -48.47
N ARG A 53 35.94 -0.13 -47.73
CA ARG A 53 36.87 -1.21 -47.25
C ARG A 53 37.62 -0.79 -45.96
N ILE A 54 38.01 -1.69 -45.03
CA ILE A 54 38.47 -3.10 -45.15
C ILE A 54 37.71 -4.07 -44.18
N ARG A 55 37.99 -5.38 -44.27
CA ARG A 55 37.33 -6.53 -43.59
C ARG A 55 38.22 -7.17 -42.48
N ARG A 56 37.57 -7.98 -41.61
CA ARG A 56 38.08 -9.09 -40.73
C ARG A 56 38.72 -8.74 -39.38
N LEU A 57 38.03 -9.16 -38.31
CA LEU A 57 38.56 -9.97 -37.18
C LEU A 57 37.52 -11.10 -36.86
N PRO A 58 37.84 -12.14 -36.05
CA PRO A 58 37.12 -13.44 -36.09
C PRO A 58 35.78 -13.55 -35.34
N GLU A 59 35.02 -14.60 -35.69
CA GLU A 59 33.74 -15.02 -35.09
C GLU A 59 33.93 -16.15 -34.04
N ASP A 60 34.74 -15.93 -33.01
CA ASP A 60 34.98 -16.92 -31.93
C ASP A 60 34.81 -16.29 -30.53
N SER A 61 33.55 -16.04 -30.14
CA SER A 61 33.18 -15.69 -28.75
C SER A 61 31.66 -15.65 -28.47
N ARG A 62 30.80 -16.06 -29.42
CA ARG A 62 29.36 -15.69 -29.41
C ARG A 62 28.38 -16.78 -28.96
N GLU A 63 28.87 -17.92 -28.45
CA GLU A 63 28.04 -19.03 -27.93
C GLU A 63 28.47 -19.47 -26.52
N SER A 64 28.50 -18.52 -25.58
CA SER A 64 28.53 -18.83 -24.13
C SER A 64 27.92 -17.68 -23.31
N ILE A 65 26.57 -17.61 -23.28
CA ILE A 65 25.66 -17.01 -22.26
C ILE A 65 24.24 -17.03 -22.89
N ILE A 66 23.59 -18.21 -22.91
CA ILE A 66 22.12 -18.36 -23.01
C ILE A 66 21.74 -19.64 -22.24
N LYS A 67 20.96 -19.47 -21.14
CA LYS A 67 20.58 -20.39 -20.03
C LYS A 67 21.39 -20.07 -18.77
N THR A 68 20.83 -19.44 -17.74
CA THR A 68 19.53 -19.69 -17.10
C THR A 68 18.94 -18.39 -16.55
N ILE A 69 17.70 -18.08 -16.87
CA ILE A 69 16.90 -17.02 -16.21
C ILE A 69 15.71 -17.75 -15.56
N PRO A 70 15.56 -17.69 -14.22
CA PRO A 70 14.29 -18.01 -13.57
C PRO A 70 13.28 -16.90 -13.90
N ASN A 71 12.06 -17.26 -14.26
CA ASN A 71 10.98 -16.29 -14.39
C ASN A 71 10.42 -15.99 -12.99
N ASN A 72 10.94 -14.98 -12.31
CA ASN A 72 10.11 -14.19 -11.40
C ASN A 72 9.60 -12.96 -12.18
N PRO A 73 8.32 -12.58 -12.05
CA PRO A 73 7.87 -11.25 -12.43
C PRO A 73 8.36 -10.27 -11.36
N VAL A 74 9.52 -9.66 -11.56
CA VAL A 74 9.91 -8.49 -10.76
C VAL A 74 9.15 -7.30 -11.33
N THR A 75 8.09 -6.89 -10.65
CA THR A 75 7.39 -5.63 -10.85
C THR A 75 8.29 -4.50 -10.38
N VAL A 76 9.19 -4.05 -11.25
CA VAL A 76 9.88 -2.76 -11.05
C VAL A 76 8.94 -1.65 -11.52
N THR A 77 8.02 -1.25 -10.64
CA THR A 77 7.42 0.09 -10.67
C THR A 77 8.51 1.12 -10.35
N PRO A 78 8.38 2.37 -10.85
CA PRO A 78 9.38 3.39 -10.57
C PRO A 78 9.21 3.88 -9.12
N LYS A 79 10.28 3.77 -8.32
CA LYS A 79 10.43 4.64 -7.15
C LYS A 79 10.42 6.09 -7.63
N THR A 80 9.88 6.98 -6.80
CA THR A 80 9.71 8.39 -7.15
C THR A 80 10.04 9.25 -5.96
N ILE A 81 11.21 9.90 -5.97
CA ILE A 81 11.49 11.02 -5.07
C ILE A 81 10.43 12.09 -5.31
N LEU A 82 9.44 12.15 -4.41
CA LEU A 82 8.28 13.04 -4.57
C LEU A 82 8.75 14.49 -4.43
N ILE A 83 8.98 15.16 -5.55
CA ILE A 83 9.30 16.60 -5.62
C ILE A 83 8.04 17.40 -5.25
N GLN A 84 7.85 17.59 -3.95
CA GLN A 84 6.70 18.26 -3.33
C GLN A 84 6.58 19.74 -3.71
N ASP A 85 7.70 20.46 -3.85
CA ASP A 85 7.71 21.90 -4.14
C ASP A 85 8.97 22.34 -4.91
N VAL A 86 8.85 23.45 -5.66
CA VAL A 86 9.92 24.08 -6.42
C VAL A 86 9.87 25.61 -6.21
N GLU A 87 10.49 26.08 -5.12
CA GLU A 87 10.50 27.50 -4.74
C GLU A 87 11.51 28.31 -5.58
N LYS A 88 11.10 29.50 -6.02
CA LYS A 88 11.98 30.48 -6.67
C LYS A 88 12.64 31.40 -5.64
N ILE A 89 13.86 31.06 -5.23
CA ILE A 89 14.57 31.71 -4.11
C ILE A 89 15.08 33.12 -4.43
N SER A 90 15.49 33.38 -5.68
CA SER A 90 16.19 34.62 -6.04
C SER A 90 16.18 34.95 -7.53
N ARG A 91 16.46 36.22 -7.86
CA ARG A 91 16.75 36.69 -9.22
C ARG A 91 18.18 37.24 -9.27
N THR A 92 18.96 36.79 -10.25
CA THR A 92 20.35 37.22 -10.47
C THR A 92 20.46 38.29 -11.57
N GLY A 93 21.66 38.84 -11.72
CA GLY A 93 22.08 39.71 -12.79
C GLY A 93 22.23 39.03 -14.16
N LEU A 94 23.03 39.66 -15.04
CA LEU A 94 23.10 39.31 -16.46
C LEU A 94 23.93 38.07 -16.80
N ASN A 95 24.65 37.51 -15.82
CA ASN A 95 25.22 36.15 -15.86
C ASN A 95 25.28 35.67 -14.41
N SER A 96 24.80 34.47 -14.11
CA SER A 96 25.10 33.77 -12.85
C SER A 96 26.25 32.79 -13.09
N SER A 97 26.86 32.31 -12.00
CA SER A 97 27.68 31.09 -12.04
C SER A 97 27.65 30.36 -10.70
N LYS A 98 27.44 29.04 -10.76
CA LYS A 98 27.60 28.08 -9.65
C LYS A 98 26.75 28.38 -8.43
N VAL A 99 25.60 27.71 -8.36
CA VAL A 99 24.79 27.60 -7.14
C VAL A 99 25.44 26.57 -6.23
N LYS A 100 25.48 26.82 -4.92
CA LYS A 100 25.80 25.81 -3.91
C LYS A 100 24.85 25.88 -2.72
N ILE A 101 24.30 24.72 -2.37
CA ILE A 101 23.45 24.51 -1.20
C ILE A 101 24.11 23.52 -0.24
N ILE A 102 23.93 23.74 1.06
CA ILE A 102 24.32 22.83 2.14
C ILE A 102 23.23 22.79 3.21
N TYR A 103 23.25 21.74 4.02
CA TYR A 103 22.45 21.60 5.24
C TYR A 103 23.32 21.71 6.49
N ASN A 104 22.75 22.25 7.57
CA ASN A 104 23.33 22.21 8.92
C ASN A 104 22.52 21.29 9.84
N PRO A 105 23.05 20.12 10.26
CA PRO A 105 22.40 19.26 11.25
C PRO A 105 22.33 19.89 12.64
N THR A 106 23.24 20.81 12.98
CA THR A 106 23.35 21.39 14.33
C THR A 106 22.39 22.56 14.56
N THR A 107 21.82 23.17 13.50
CA THR A 107 20.76 24.21 13.59
C THR A 107 19.52 23.97 12.74
N ASP A 108 19.40 22.80 12.11
CA ASP A 108 18.32 22.40 11.19
C ASP A 108 17.96 23.48 10.15
N SER A 109 18.96 23.84 9.34
CA SER A 109 18.88 24.97 8.43
C SER A 109 19.75 24.80 7.18
N LEU A 110 19.25 25.30 6.06
CA LEU A 110 19.96 25.31 4.77
C LEU A 110 20.80 26.59 4.62
N GLY A 111 21.99 26.45 4.03
CA GLY A 111 22.80 27.56 3.52
C GLY A 111 22.81 27.57 2.00
N LEU A 112 22.39 28.66 1.37
CA LEU A 112 22.37 28.80 -0.09
C LEU A 112 23.24 29.97 -0.56
N SER A 113 24.12 29.70 -1.53
CA SER A 113 25.04 30.68 -2.11
C SER A 113 25.02 30.67 -3.65
N TRP A 114 25.22 31.84 -4.25
CA TRP A 114 25.37 32.01 -5.71
C TRP A 114 26.17 33.29 -6.05
N VAL A 115 26.69 33.37 -7.26
CA VAL A 115 27.53 34.51 -7.73
C VAL A 115 26.92 35.20 -8.95
N ASP A 116 26.74 36.52 -8.87
CA ASP A 116 26.35 37.39 -9.98
C ASP A 116 27.61 37.98 -10.67
N ILE A 117 27.79 37.73 -11.97
CA ILE A 117 28.97 38.22 -12.75
C ILE A 117 28.60 39.42 -13.64
N PHE A 118 29.07 40.60 -13.26
CA PHE A 118 28.93 41.83 -14.04
C PHE A 118 30.13 42.03 -15.00
N ARG A 119 29.93 41.58 -16.25
CA ARG A 119 30.78 41.75 -17.47
C ARG A 119 32.00 40.80 -17.55
N PRO A 120 31.86 39.60 -18.15
CA PRO A 120 32.85 38.51 -18.04
C PRO A 120 34.17 38.63 -18.84
N PHE A 121 34.57 39.81 -19.35
CA PHE A 121 35.69 39.91 -20.32
C PHE A 121 36.65 41.11 -20.13
N THR A 122 36.86 41.60 -18.90
CA THR A 122 38.00 42.51 -18.58
C THR A 122 38.62 42.17 -17.22
N PRO A 123 39.91 42.53 -16.96
CA PRO A 123 40.54 42.52 -15.63
C PRO A 123 39.97 43.58 -14.66
N SER A 124 38.66 43.77 -14.73
CA SER A 124 37.85 44.76 -14.04
C SER A 124 36.36 44.37 -14.09
N ALA A 125 36.09 43.08 -14.33
CA ALA A 125 34.80 42.47 -14.05
C ALA A 125 34.52 42.60 -12.55
N VAL A 126 33.27 42.89 -12.21
CA VAL A 126 32.82 42.95 -10.82
C VAL A 126 31.91 41.75 -10.58
N SER A 127 32.33 40.89 -9.67
CA SER A 127 31.53 39.81 -9.11
C SER A 127 30.81 40.32 -7.88
N SER A 128 29.53 39.99 -7.72
CA SER A 128 28.81 40.16 -6.45
C SER A 128 28.46 38.78 -5.90
N LEU A 129 28.73 38.60 -4.62
CA LEU A 129 28.44 37.38 -3.89
C LEU A 129 27.13 37.57 -3.14
N HIS A 130 26.26 36.58 -3.24
CA HIS A 130 24.97 36.56 -2.58
C HIS A 130 24.80 35.28 -1.76
N PHE A 131 24.33 35.47 -0.53
CA PHE A 131 24.04 34.41 0.40
C PHE A 131 22.62 34.57 0.96
N LYS A 132 21.98 33.44 1.28
CA LYS A 132 20.78 33.33 2.10
C LYS A 132 20.93 32.13 3.03
N ALA A 133 20.60 32.29 4.30
CA ALA A 133 20.27 31.16 5.16
C ALA A 133 18.78 30.87 5.06
N GLY A 134 18.35 29.63 5.28
CA GLY A 134 16.95 29.25 5.37
C GLY A 134 16.75 28.29 6.52
N SER A 135 15.93 28.66 7.51
CA SER A 135 15.49 27.73 8.55
C SER A 135 14.23 27.04 8.05
N LEU A 136 14.20 25.70 8.10
CA LEU A 136 13.10 24.90 7.54
C LEU A 136 11.72 25.32 8.13
N GLU A 137 11.68 25.68 9.41
CA GLU A 137 10.49 26.22 10.10
C GLU A 137 10.11 27.68 9.75
N LYS A 138 11.06 28.52 9.29
CA LYS A 138 10.92 30.00 9.28
C LYS A 138 11.12 30.63 7.90
N GLY A 139 11.48 29.83 6.91
CA GLY A 139 11.79 30.28 5.55
C GLY A 139 13.15 30.95 5.42
N TRP A 140 13.36 31.59 4.28
CA TRP A 140 14.63 32.24 3.91
C TRP A 140 14.85 33.57 4.61
N SER A 141 16.08 33.80 5.04
CA SER A 141 16.58 35.08 5.51
C SER A 141 16.44 36.17 4.44
N ASP A 142 16.47 37.43 4.88
CA ASP A 142 16.82 38.52 3.97
C ASP A 142 18.15 38.20 3.27
N ARG A 143 18.25 38.56 1.98
CA ARG A 143 19.43 38.31 1.15
C ARG A 143 20.63 39.07 1.70
N LEU A 144 21.67 38.35 2.13
CA LEU A 144 22.93 38.94 2.52
C LEU A 144 23.76 39.23 1.26
N ASP A 145 23.70 40.48 0.80
CA ASP A 145 24.69 41.03 -0.13
C ASP A 145 26.02 41.23 0.63
N LEU A 146 26.90 40.24 0.59
CA LEU A 146 28.28 40.40 1.05
C LEU A 146 28.94 41.47 0.16
N GLU A 147 29.41 42.56 0.80
CA GLU A 147 29.56 43.86 0.13
C GLU A 147 30.43 43.84 -1.14
N THR A 148 30.16 44.83 -2.01
CA THR A 148 30.76 45.18 -3.32
C THR A 148 32.31 45.35 -3.36
N ILE A 149 33.08 44.42 -2.79
CA ILE A 149 34.50 44.57 -2.46
C ILE A 149 35.34 43.38 -2.99
N LEU A 150 34.97 42.83 -4.15
CA LEU A 150 35.74 41.77 -4.82
C LEU A 150 36.11 42.22 -6.23
N SER A 151 37.35 42.70 -6.38
CA SER A 151 37.97 42.84 -7.70
C SER A 151 38.30 41.45 -8.21
N THR A 152 37.56 40.97 -9.23
CA THR A 152 37.81 39.67 -9.88
C THR A 152 37.84 38.48 -8.91
N VAL A 153 36.73 38.21 -8.22
CA VAL A 153 36.43 36.85 -7.73
C VAL A 153 35.71 36.09 -8.83
N THR A 154 36.18 34.89 -9.13
CA THR A 154 35.62 34.06 -10.19
C THR A 154 35.83 32.58 -9.90
N HIS A 155 34.74 31.82 -10.02
CA HIS A 155 34.67 30.36 -10.05
C HIS A 155 34.64 29.63 -8.70
N LYS A 156 33.82 28.56 -8.70
CA LYS A 156 33.75 27.45 -7.72
C LYS A 156 33.84 27.84 -6.25
N PRO A 157 32.89 28.61 -5.73
CA PRO A 157 32.78 28.78 -4.30
C PRO A 157 32.41 27.47 -3.61
N GLN A 158 32.82 27.35 -2.35
CA GLN A 158 32.47 26.27 -1.44
C GLN A 158 31.92 26.88 -0.15
N ILE A 159 31.00 26.19 0.50
CA ILE A 159 30.42 26.62 1.78
C ILE A 159 30.36 25.44 2.74
N ALA A 160 30.67 25.68 4.01
CA ALA A 160 30.53 24.71 5.11
C ALA A 160 30.25 25.45 6.43
N LEU A 161 30.05 24.70 7.50
CA LEU A 161 29.95 25.22 8.86
C LEU A 161 31.03 24.60 9.75
N ASP A 162 31.44 25.33 10.78
CA ASP A 162 32.35 24.84 11.82
C ASP A 162 31.59 24.43 13.09
N SER A 163 32.33 23.90 14.08
CA SER A 163 31.83 23.52 15.41
C SER A 163 31.24 24.66 16.25
N ASN A 164 31.23 25.91 15.76
CA ASN A 164 30.58 27.05 16.40
C ASN A 164 29.27 27.44 15.69
N ASN A 165 28.88 26.73 14.62
CA ASN A 165 27.83 27.10 13.66
C ASN A 165 28.14 28.41 12.90
N GLU A 166 29.42 28.74 12.72
CA GLU A 166 29.83 29.83 11.85
C GLU A 166 29.98 29.31 10.42
N MET A 167 29.47 30.09 9.45
CA MET A 167 29.52 29.70 8.04
C MET A 167 30.83 30.14 7.42
N HIS A 168 31.57 29.16 6.90
CA HIS A 168 32.78 29.36 6.11
C HIS A 168 32.43 29.40 4.64
N TYR A 169 32.72 30.54 3.99
CA TYR A 169 32.56 30.70 2.56
C TYR A 169 33.94 30.83 1.89
N ILE A 170 34.33 29.81 1.13
CA ILE A 170 35.65 29.68 0.51
C ILE A 170 35.58 29.92 -1.00
N PHE A 171 36.50 30.73 -1.54
CA PHE A 171 36.46 31.18 -2.93
C PHE A 171 37.82 31.56 -3.52
N GLU A 172 37.90 31.58 -4.85
CA GLU A 172 39.05 32.03 -5.65
C GLU A 172 39.01 33.57 -5.85
N GLU A 173 39.98 34.29 -5.27
CA GLU A 173 40.20 35.74 -5.45
C GLU A 173 41.43 36.00 -6.34
N TYR A 174 41.27 36.73 -7.45
CA TYR A 174 42.40 37.11 -8.30
C TYR A 174 43.12 38.35 -7.73
N VAL A 175 44.31 38.14 -7.16
CA VAL A 175 45.13 39.17 -6.49
C VAL A 175 46.59 39.04 -6.94
N ASN A 176 47.30 40.17 -7.05
CA ASN A 176 48.75 40.19 -7.37
C ASN A 176 49.16 39.46 -8.67
N ASP A 177 48.24 39.36 -9.63
CA ASP A 177 48.34 38.60 -10.89
C ASP A 177 48.30 37.05 -10.78
N ASN A 178 47.80 36.52 -9.65
CA ASN A 178 47.49 35.10 -9.43
C ASN A 178 46.08 34.92 -8.84
N PHE A 179 45.55 33.70 -8.84
CA PHE A 179 44.43 33.30 -7.97
C PHE A 179 44.94 32.88 -6.58
N GLU A 180 44.34 33.44 -5.53
CA GLU A 180 44.55 33.08 -4.13
C GLU A 180 43.22 32.60 -3.52
N LEU A 181 43.24 31.63 -2.61
CA LEU A 181 42.06 31.24 -1.85
C LEU A 181 41.82 32.15 -0.65
N ARG A 182 40.54 32.45 -0.44
CA ARG A 182 39.99 33.19 0.70
C ARG A 182 38.94 32.38 1.41
N ASP A 183 38.85 32.60 2.72
CA ASP A 183 37.80 32.10 3.59
C ASP A 183 37.13 33.29 4.27
N THR A 184 35.81 33.43 4.13
CA THR A 184 35.01 34.49 4.73
C THR A 184 34.06 33.86 5.74
N ILE A 185 34.28 34.17 7.01
CA ILE A 185 33.59 33.54 8.15
C ILE A 185 32.44 34.44 8.61
N ILE A 186 31.24 33.87 8.71
CA ILE A 186 30.00 34.58 9.04
C ILE A 186 29.38 33.97 10.31
N ALA A 187 29.31 34.76 11.39
CA ALA A 187 28.94 34.26 12.72
C ALA A 187 27.42 34.17 13.01
N ASN A 188 26.60 34.39 11.98
CA ASN A 188 25.16 34.12 11.88
C ASN A 188 24.70 34.50 10.47
N GLU A 189 23.42 34.32 10.15
CA GLU A 189 22.78 34.63 8.87
C GLU A 189 23.08 36.01 8.27
N THR A 190 23.52 37.00 9.07
CA THR A 190 23.69 38.41 8.63
C THR A 190 25.02 39.07 9.03
N THR A 191 25.89 38.42 9.81
CA THR A 191 27.05 39.09 10.45
C THR A 191 28.40 38.51 10.06
N LEU A 192 29.12 39.21 9.19
CA LEU A 192 30.55 38.94 8.90
C LEU A 192 31.39 39.00 10.19
N LYS A 193 32.10 37.92 10.52
CA LYS A 193 33.06 37.85 11.63
C LYS A 193 34.45 38.30 11.20
N THR A 194 34.99 37.66 10.15
CA THR A 194 36.35 37.88 9.65
C THR A 194 36.49 37.38 8.21
N SER A 195 37.62 37.69 7.57
CA SER A 195 38.04 37.05 6.32
C SER A 195 39.53 36.75 6.40
N LEU A 196 39.91 35.54 5.98
CA LEU A 196 41.25 34.95 6.10
C LEU A 196 41.81 34.65 4.71
N SER A 197 43.12 34.91 4.53
CA SER A 197 43.87 34.36 3.40
C SER A 197 44.26 32.92 3.74
N ILE A 198 43.77 31.94 2.98
CA ILE A 198 44.22 30.55 3.11
C ILE A 198 45.60 30.41 2.47
N THR A 199 45.73 30.84 1.21
CA THR A 199 46.97 30.79 0.42
C THR A 199 47.54 32.18 0.20
N ASN A 200 48.86 32.33 0.27
CA ASN A 200 49.58 33.57 -0.05
C ASN A 200 50.95 33.22 -0.63
N ASN A 201 50.92 32.64 -1.84
CA ASN A 201 52.08 32.03 -2.49
C ASN A 201 52.21 32.53 -3.95
N SER A 202 53.21 32.03 -4.68
CA SER A 202 53.52 32.51 -6.03
C SER A 202 52.81 31.75 -7.15
N GLY A 203 51.95 30.79 -6.82
CA GLY A 203 51.10 30.06 -7.75
C GLY A 203 49.70 30.63 -7.84
N ASN A 204 48.93 30.07 -8.76
CA ASN A 204 47.47 30.13 -8.75
C ASN A 204 46.96 28.96 -7.93
N SER A 205 46.11 29.26 -6.94
CA SER A 205 45.35 28.33 -6.11
C SER A 205 43.90 28.31 -6.60
N THR A 206 43.40 27.14 -7.02
CA THR A 206 42.10 27.01 -7.72
C THR A 206 41.41 25.69 -7.41
N ASN A 207 40.13 25.57 -7.76
CA ASN A 207 39.29 24.41 -7.56
C ASN A 207 39.28 23.94 -6.08
N PRO A 208 38.92 24.82 -5.12
CA PRO A 208 38.71 24.40 -3.75
C PRO A 208 37.54 23.40 -3.69
N MET A 209 37.70 22.37 -2.87
CA MET A 209 36.63 21.46 -2.44
C MET A 209 36.62 21.37 -0.93
N ILE A 210 35.44 21.33 -0.33
CA ILE A 210 35.23 21.33 1.13
C ILE A 210 34.50 20.07 1.59
N ALA A 211 34.76 19.63 2.82
CA ALA A 211 33.95 18.65 3.54
C ALA A 211 34.11 18.86 5.06
N VAL A 212 33.18 18.35 5.86
CA VAL A 212 33.18 18.47 7.33
C VAL A 212 33.16 17.07 7.92
N ASP A 213 34.00 16.79 8.92
CA ASP A 213 34.05 15.49 9.59
C ASP A 213 33.03 15.37 10.74
N GLN A 214 32.91 14.18 11.36
CA GLN A 214 32.03 13.96 12.52
C GLN A 214 32.48 14.70 13.80
N GLN A 215 33.54 15.51 13.77
CA GLN A 215 33.99 16.38 14.84
C GLN A 215 33.75 17.87 14.51
N GLU A 216 32.95 18.16 13.47
CA GLU A 216 32.67 19.51 12.95
C GLU A 216 33.95 20.25 12.50
N VAL A 217 34.99 19.49 12.10
CA VAL A 217 36.24 20.02 11.55
C VAL A 217 36.10 20.19 10.04
N ILE A 218 36.35 21.40 9.56
CA ILE A 218 36.35 21.70 8.12
C ILE A 218 37.67 21.24 7.50
N HIS A 219 37.57 20.46 6.43
CA HIS A 219 38.67 20.02 5.58
C HIS A 219 38.58 20.70 4.21
N LEU A 220 39.73 21.07 3.64
CA LEU A 220 39.85 21.74 2.36
C LEU A 220 40.95 21.09 1.51
N VAL A 221 40.67 20.86 0.24
CA VAL A 221 41.66 20.49 -0.79
C VAL A 221 41.58 21.42 -1.99
N TRP A 222 42.71 21.69 -2.65
CA TRP A 222 42.77 22.57 -3.83
C TRP A 222 43.93 22.22 -4.77
N LEU A 223 43.95 22.79 -5.96
CA LEU A 223 45.08 22.72 -6.91
C LEU A 223 45.92 24.00 -6.82
N ASP A 224 47.23 23.84 -6.62
CA ASP A 224 48.19 24.94 -6.47
C ASP A 224 49.35 24.82 -7.47
N THR A 225 49.63 25.89 -8.21
CA THR A 225 50.70 25.92 -9.23
C THR A 225 52.06 26.45 -8.73
N THR A 226 52.24 26.60 -7.41
CA THR A 226 53.49 27.06 -6.80
C THR A 226 54.67 26.10 -7.00
N THR A 227 54.43 24.79 -6.82
CA THR A 227 55.48 23.75 -6.93
C THR A 227 55.58 23.12 -8.32
N SER A 228 54.48 23.07 -9.07
CA SER A 228 54.47 22.56 -10.44
C SER A 228 53.64 23.45 -11.37
N SER A 229 54.10 23.62 -12.62
CA SER A 229 53.38 24.40 -13.64
C SER A 229 52.09 23.73 -14.14
N SER A 230 51.71 22.60 -13.54
CA SER A 230 50.55 21.75 -13.83
C SER A 230 49.49 21.80 -12.73
N GLY A 231 49.84 22.31 -11.55
CA GLY A 231 49.09 22.13 -10.31
C GLY A 231 49.57 20.87 -9.57
N ASP A 232 49.86 21.00 -8.28
CA ASP A 232 49.87 19.88 -7.33
C ASP A 232 48.63 20.01 -6.42
N ILE A 233 48.09 18.91 -5.90
CA ILE A 233 46.97 18.96 -4.94
C ILE A 233 47.51 19.21 -3.54
N TYR A 234 46.90 20.18 -2.86
CA TYR A 234 47.20 20.63 -1.50
C TYR A 234 46.02 20.33 -0.55
N TYR A 235 46.30 20.29 0.76
CA TYR A 235 45.35 20.08 1.84
C TYR A 235 45.59 21.02 3.02
N SER A 236 44.50 21.39 3.71
CA SER A 236 44.50 21.96 5.06
C SER A 236 43.17 21.69 5.77
N SER A 237 43.15 21.73 7.10
CA SER A 237 41.92 21.77 7.91
C SER A 237 41.87 23.02 8.80
N PHE A 238 40.66 23.46 9.15
CA PHE A 238 40.42 24.61 10.02
C PHE A 238 40.41 24.21 11.51
N ASP A 239 40.98 25.06 12.37
CA ASP A 239 40.92 24.96 13.83
C ASP A 239 40.03 26.08 14.38
N SER A 240 38.78 25.72 14.67
CA SER A 240 37.72 26.58 15.22
C SER A 240 38.00 27.08 16.64
N THR A 241 39.05 26.58 17.31
CA THR A 241 39.44 27.05 18.66
C THR A 241 40.37 28.26 18.62
N ILE A 242 40.95 28.57 17.45
CA ILE A 242 41.91 29.67 17.25
C ILE A 242 41.65 30.51 15.98
N ASP A 243 40.51 30.31 15.31
CA ASP A 243 40.14 30.93 14.03
C ASP A 243 41.25 30.81 12.95
N SER A 244 41.79 29.60 12.72
CA SER A 244 42.97 29.44 11.84
C SER A 244 43.05 28.15 11.03
N TRP A 245 43.56 28.28 9.81
CA TRP A 245 43.87 27.15 8.93
C TRP A 245 45.21 26.50 9.29
N SER A 246 45.27 25.17 9.22
CA SER A 246 46.48 24.38 9.45
C SER A 246 47.55 24.63 8.37
N PRO A 247 48.84 24.31 8.62
CA PRO A 247 49.89 24.43 7.62
C PRO A 247 49.64 23.56 6.38
N GLU A 248 49.82 24.15 5.19
CA GLU A 248 49.65 23.51 3.87
C GLU A 248 50.39 22.14 3.77
N GLU A 249 49.67 21.06 3.47
CA GLU A 249 50.23 19.74 3.13
C GLU A 249 50.12 19.48 1.62
N ILE A 250 51.20 19.03 0.98
CA ILE A 250 51.21 18.73 -0.47
C ILE A 250 51.03 17.23 -0.69
N ILE A 251 49.92 16.85 -1.34
CA ILE A 251 49.55 15.45 -1.59
C ILE A 251 50.30 14.91 -2.82
N THR A 252 50.17 15.56 -3.99
CA THR A 252 50.66 14.99 -5.27
C THR A 252 52.05 15.47 -5.69
N SER A 253 52.92 15.78 -4.72
CA SER A 253 54.23 16.39 -4.99
C SER A 253 55.08 15.60 -5.99
N GLY A 254 55.74 16.32 -6.91
CA GLY A 254 56.68 15.72 -7.87
C GLY A 254 56.08 15.28 -9.21
N ALA A 255 54.96 15.90 -9.63
CA ALA A 255 54.38 15.71 -10.95
C ALA A 255 55.41 15.90 -12.09
N VAL A 256 55.28 15.13 -13.17
CA VAL A 256 56.17 15.26 -14.35
C VAL A 256 55.83 16.58 -15.06
N VAL A 257 56.86 17.32 -15.48
CA VAL A 257 56.69 18.59 -16.21
C VAL A 257 55.84 18.35 -17.47
N ASN A 258 54.81 19.18 -17.67
CA ASN A 258 53.76 19.08 -18.70
C ASN A 258 52.65 18.02 -18.44
N THR A 259 52.39 17.66 -17.19
CA THR A 259 51.13 16.99 -16.81
C THR A 259 49.96 17.96 -16.80
N SER A 260 48.74 17.44 -16.75
CA SER A 260 47.50 18.19 -16.51
C SER A 260 46.66 17.46 -15.49
N PHE A 261 46.08 18.20 -14.55
CA PHE A 261 45.18 17.70 -13.50
C PHE A 261 43.77 18.24 -13.75
N SER A 262 42.74 17.45 -13.45
CA SER A 262 41.38 17.96 -13.28
C SER A 262 41.17 18.43 -11.84
N SER A 263 40.08 19.14 -11.59
CA SER A 263 39.57 19.40 -10.24
C SER A 263 39.59 18.12 -9.38
N PRO A 264 40.00 18.20 -8.11
CA PRO A 264 39.77 17.14 -7.15
C PRO A 264 38.28 17.07 -6.77
N ALA A 265 37.89 15.97 -6.14
CA ALA A 265 36.70 15.84 -5.32
C ALA A 265 37.05 14.93 -4.13
N PHE A 266 36.45 15.15 -2.96
CA PHE A 266 36.70 14.28 -1.80
C PHE A 266 35.47 14.17 -0.90
N THR A 267 35.44 13.10 -0.12
CA THR A 267 34.41 12.78 0.88
C THR A 267 35.09 12.25 2.15
N ILE A 268 34.31 11.94 3.19
CA ILE A 268 34.80 11.45 4.49
C ILE A 268 33.96 10.23 4.90
N ASP A 269 34.60 9.15 5.35
CA ASP A 269 33.88 7.95 5.84
C ASP A 269 33.45 8.08 7.31
N THR A 270 32.70 7.09 7.79
CA THR A 270 32.26 7.02 9.20
C THR A 270 33.37 6.73 10.21
N GLU A 271 34.61 6.48 9.78
CA GLU A 271 35.82 6.43 10.62
C GLU A 271 36.61 7.75 10.59
N ASN A 272 36.10 8.81 9.94
CA ASN A 272 36.79 10.09 9.66
C ASN A 272 38.08 9.95 8.81
N THR A 273 38.14 8.95 7.94
CA THR A 273 39.12 8.86 6.86
C THR A 273 38.73 9.82 5.73
N LEU A 274 39.67 10.67 5.30
CA LEU A 274 39.47 11.51 4.12
C LEU A 274 39.70 10.70 2.85
N HIS A 275 38.77 10.76 1.89
CA HIS A 275 38.80 10.01 0.62
C HIS A 275 38.81 10.95 -0.58
N LEU A 276 39.99 11.17 -1.15
CA LEU A 276 40.24 12.10 -2.26
C LEU A 276 40.33 11.35 -3.60
N ILE A 277 39.70 11.88 -4.63
CA ILE A 277 39.85 11.42 -6.01
C ILE A 277 40.07 12.59 -6.98
N TRP A 278 40.87 12.37 -8.01
CA TRP A 278 41.10 13.32 -9.11
C TRP A 278 41.44 12.58 -10.41
N ALA A 279 41.41 13.27 -11.55
CA ALA A 279 42.00 12.76 -12.78
C ALA A 279 43.30 13.51 -13.09
N ASP A 280 44.35 12.80 -13.54
CA ASP A 280 45.55 13.45 -14.06
C ASP A 280 46.24 12.69 -15.19
N GLN A 281 47.16 13.39 -15.87
CA GLN A 281 47.87 12.93 -17.06
C GLN A 281 49.31 12.42 -16.81
N ARG A 282 49.70 12.01 -15.59
CA ARG A 282 51.10 11.64 -15.25
C ARG A 282 51.69 10.51 -16.09
N ASP A 283 50.87 9.57 -16.52
CA ASP A 283 51.26 8.44 -17.38
C ASP A 283 50.98 8.73 -18.89
N GLY A 284 50.71 9.99 -19.25
CA GLY A 284 50.48 10.45 -20.62
C GLY A 284 49.04 10.34 -21.13
N LYS A 285 48.13 9.77 -20.34
CA LYS A 285 46.67 9.78 -20.52
C LYS A 285 46.00 10.25 -19.24
N PHE A 286 44.83 10.87 -19.36
CA PHE A 286 43.96 11.08 -18.20
C PHE A 286 43.50 9.73 -17.67
N GLU A 287 43.79 9.48 -16.39
CA GLU A 287 43.35 8.33 -15.61
C GLU A 287 42.96 8.84 -14.21
N LEU A 288 42.09 8.11 -13.52
CA LEU A 288 41.72 8.45 -12.14
C LEU A 288 42.81 8.02 -11.15
N TYR A 289 42.98 8.82 -10.10
CA TYR A 289 43.87 8.54 -8.98
C TYR A 289 43.11 8.80 -7.69
N TYR A 290 43.36 7.94 -6.71
CA TYR A 290 42.68 7.94 -5.42
C TYR A 290 43.74 8.11 -4.33
N ALA A 291 43.44 8.90 -3.31
CA ALA A 291 44.24 8.98 -2.10
C ALA A 291 43.34 8.98 -0.89
N TYR A 292 43.85 8.45 0.22
CA TYR A 292 43.14 8.47 1.48
C TYR A 292 44.06 8.80 2.65
N LYS A 293 43.51 9.47 3.65
CA LYS A 293 44.21 9.86 4.88
C LYS A 293 43.33 9.51 6.08
N PRO A 294 43.65 8.44 6.82
CA PRO A 294 42.99 8.13 8.09
C PRO A 294 43.13 9.27 9.12
N PRO A 295 42.32 9.29 10.18
CA PRO A 295 42.41 10.31 11.24
C PRO A 295 43.81 10.42 11.85
N THR A 296 44.50 9.29 11.99
CA THR A 296 45.90 9.22 12.44
C THR A 296 46.79 8.59 11.37
N GLY A 297 47.36 9.44 10.51
CA GLY A 297 48.24 8.99 9.43
C GLY A 297 48.70 10.10 8.49
N SER A 298 49.35 9.69 7.41
CA SER A 298 49.66 10.52 6.25
C SER A 298 48.90 10.00 5.03
N TRP A 299 48.78 10.81 3.98
CA TRP A 299 48.16 10.40 2.73
C TRP A 299 48.81 9.14 2.13
N MET A 300 47.97 8.18 1.75
CA MET A 300 48.32 7.00 0.96
C MET A 300 47.68 7.14 -0.43
N ILE A 301 48.46 6.88 -1.49
CA ILE A 301 48.04 7.13 -2.89
C ILE A 301 47.98 5.81 -3.67
N GLU A 302 46.90 5.64 -4.41
CA GLU A 302 46.56 4.49 -5.26
C GLU A 302 46.19 4.98 -6.67
N LYS A 303 46.42 4.15 -7.68
CA LYS A 303 45.96 4.42 -9.05
C LYS A 303 44.66 3.70 -9.34
N VAL A 304 43.62 4.44 -9.73
CA VAL A 304 42.34 3.87 -10.17
C VAL A 304 42.49 3.48 -11.64
N THR A 305 42.73 2.19 -11.90
CA THR A 305 43.06 1.72 -13.26
C THR A 305 41.86 1.69 -14.20
N THR A 306 41.52 2.85 -14.76
CA THR A 306 40.52 2.98 -15.83
C THR A 306 41.02 2.36 -17.15
N SER A 307 40.12 1.77 -17.94
CA SER A 307 40.49 1.18 -19.22
C SER A 307 41.04 2.23 -20.19
N ALA A 308 42.12 1.87 -20.91
CA ALA A 308 42.95 2.74 -21.75
C ALA A 308 42.25 3.40 -22.97
N ILE A 309 40.93 3.28 -23.07
CA ILE A 309 40.03 3.90 -24.06
C ILE A 309 39.41 5.19 -23.49
N TYR A 310 39.12 5.23 -22.19
CA TYR A 310 38.51 6.37 -21.52
C TYR A 310 39.58 7.41 -21.14
N GLN A 311 39.16 8.67 -21.02
CA GLN A 311 39.90 9.79 -20.42
C GLN A 311 38.99 10.47 -19.39
N PRO A 312 38.86 9.89 -18.17
CA PRO A 312 38.08 10.49 -17.08
C PRO A 312 38.54 11.92 -16.77
N ILE A 313 37.58 12.81 -16.54
CA ILE A 313 37.79 14.18 -16.05
C ILE A 313 36.66 14.58 -15.11
N CYS A 314 36.92 15.52 -14.20
CA CYS A 314 35.94 16.11 -13.29
C CYS A 314 35.15 15.03 -12.51
N PRO A 315 35.80 14.23 -11.66
CA PRO A 315 35.09 13.29 -10.80
C PRO A 315 34.27 14.04 -9.73
N SER A 316 33.21 13.39 -9.24
CA SER A 316 32.56 13.67 -7.96
C SER A 316 32.47 12.35 -7.16
N ILE A 317 32.40 12.44 -5.83
CA ILE A 317 32.53 11.28 -4.93
C ILE A 317 31.66 11.45 -3.67
N THR A 318 30.99 10.37 -3.27
CA THR A 318 30.32 10.25 -1.97
C THR A 318 30.77 8.95 -1.27
N PHE A 319 30.60 8.90 0.05
CA PHE A 319 30.63 7.67 0.83
C PHE A 319 29.19 7.28 1.16
N GLU A 320 28.86 6.00 1.01
CA GLU A 320 27.54 5.45 1.32
C GLU A 320 27.70 4.45 2.49
N PRO A 321 27.07 4.68 3.67
CA PRO A 321 27.47 4.04 4.92
C PRO A 321 26.94 2.63 5.18
N GLN A 322 25.74 2.27 4.69
CA GLN A 322 25.15 0.94 4.95
C GLN A 322 26.03 -0.15 4.33
N SER A 323 26.35 0.07 3.06
CA SER A 323 27.10 -0.86 2.25
C SER A 323 28.61 -0.64 2.31
N ASN A 324 29.03 0.45 2.98
CA ASN A 324 30.42 0.85 3.21
C ASN A 324 31.19 1.02 1.89
N LYS A 325 30.60 1.73 0.92
CA LYS A 325 31.15 1.93 -0.44
C LYS A 325 31.41 3.40 -0.72
N LEU A 326 32.60 3.69 -1.24
CA LEU A 326 32.85 4.90 -2.00
C LEU A 326 32.16 4.78 -3.36
N GLN A 327 31.43 5.80 -3.75
CA GLN A 327 30.74 5.90 -5.03
C GLN A 327 31.26 7.12 -5.79
N VAL A 328 31.62 6.94 -7.07
CA VAL A 328 32.28 7.96 -7.90
C VAL A 328 31.59 8.08 -9.25
N ILE A 329 31.31 9.32 -9.65
CA ILE A 329 30.84 9.65 -10.99
C ILE A 329 31.82 10.55 -11.73
N TYR A 330 31.96 10.37 -13.05
CA TYR A 330 32.87 11.17 -13.88
C TYR A 330 32.44 11.17 -15.36
N ARG A 331 32.89 12.16 -16.14
CA ARG A 331 32.69 12.21 -17.60
C ARG A 331 33.96 11.84 -18.36
N ASP A 332 33.83 11.25 -19.55
CA ASP A 332 34.96 10.92 -20.44
C ASP A 332 35.18 12.01 -21.50
N ASN A 333 36.37 12.64 -21.46
CA ASN A 333 36.87 13.65 -22.40
C ASN A 333 36.85 13.22 -23.89
N ASN A 334 36.79 11.91 -24.18
CA ASN A 334 36.70 11.37 -25.55
C ASN A 334 35.25 11.22 -26.07
N THR A 335 34.23 11.31 -25.21
CA THR A 335 32.83 10.97 -25.57
C THR A 335 31.91 12.18 -25.67
N THR A 336 30.83 12.05 -26.42
CA THR A 336 29.78 13.06 -26.54
C THR A 336 28.82 13.00 -25.33
N GLY A 337 29.32 13.40 -24.16
CA GLY A 337 28.51 13.60 -22.96
C GLY A 337 27.94 12.32 -22.34
N ASN A 338 28.79 11.35 -22.01
CA ASN A 338 28.42 10.24 -21.14
C ASN A 338 28.90 10.49 -19.70
N LEU A 339 28.04 10.17 -18.72
CA LEU A 339 28.39 10.07 -17.31
C LEU A 339 28.64 8.60 -16.98
N PHE A 340 29.76 8.34 -16.32
CA PHE A 340 30.21 7.02 -15.90
C PHE A 340 30.18 6.91 -14.39
N PHE A 341 29.93 5.69 -13.90
CA PHE A 341 29.95 5.36 -12.48
C PHE A 341 30.99 4.25 -12.20
N ILE A 342 31.70 4.38 -11.08
CA ILE A 342 32.48 3.32 -10.44
C ILE A 342 32.31 3.38 -8.92
N SER A 343 32.63 2.29 -8.24
CA SER A 343 32.50 2.14 -6.79
C SER A 343 33.62 1.30 -6.21
N LYS A 344 33.87 1.42 -4.90
CA LYS A 344 34.85 0.64 -4.14
C LYS A 344 34.44 0.53 -2.67
N GLU A 345 34.39 -0.69 -2.14
CA GLU A 345 34.23 -0.96 -0.70
C GLU A 345 35.40 -0.36 0.09
N VAL A 346 35.14 0.30 1.22
CA VAL A 346 36.19 0.85 2.09
C VAL A 346 36.85 -0.28 2.88
N GLY A 347 38.14 -0.49 2.65
CA GLY A 347 38.90 -1.55 3.32
C GLY A 347 40.29 -1.76 2.71
N ASN A 348 41.01 -2.75 3.25
CA ASN A 348 42.30 -3.18 2.70
C ASN A 348 42.07 -4.23 1.60
N ASP A 349 42.90 -4.20 0.54
CA ASP A 349 42.84 -5.09 -0.64
C ASP A 349 41.51 -5.04 -1.46
N THR A 350 40.63 -4.06 -1.21
CA THR A 350 39.43 -3.84 -2.04
C THR A 350 39.77 -3.22 -3.39
N HIS A 351 38.92 -3.47 -4.41
CA HIS A 351 39.18 -3.09 -5.80
C HIS A 351 38.04 -2.23 -6.35
N TRP A 352 38.36 -1.31 -7.26
CA TRP A 352 37.36 -0.51 -7.98
C TRP A 352 36.56 -1.37 -8.96
N SER A 353 35.25 -1.14 -9.03
CA SER A 353 34.35 -1.77 -9.98
C SER A 353 34.60 -1.31 -11.43
N SER A 354 34.06 -2.04 -12.40
CA SER A 354 34.22 -1.71 -13.82
C SER A 354 33.28 -0.56 -14.22
N PRO A 355 33.73 0.45 -14.98
CA PRO A 355 32.90 1.59 -15.37
C PRO A 355 31.59 1.20 -16.06
N THR A 356 30.47 1.60 -15.47
CA THR A 356 29.15 1.59 -16.10
C THR A 356 28.84 2.97 -16.70
N VAL A 357 27.97 3.04 -17.70
CA VAL A 357 27.40 4.30 -18.20
C VAL A 357 26.02 4.45 -17.58
N ILE A 358 25.78 5.59 -16.94
CA ILE A 358 24.53 5.86 -16.19
C ILE A 358 23.67 6.94 -16.86
N ALA A 359 24.29 7.94 -17.50
CA ALA A 359 23.58 8.95 -18.28
C ALA A 359 24.29 9.25 -19.60
N THR A 360 23.54 9.76 -20.58
CA THR A 360 24.04 10.13 -21.91
C THR A 360 23.43 11.46 -22.36
N ASN A 361 24.10 12.16 -23.28
CA ASN A 361 23.77 13.52 -23.72
C ASN A 361 23.94 14.60 -22.62
N LEU A 362 24.94 14.45 -21.74
CA LEU A 362 25.35 15.52 -20.83
C LEU A 362 25.64 16.81 -21.61
N ALA A 363 25.28 17.95 -21.02
CA ALA A 363 25.58 19.25 -21.60
C ALA A 363 27.10 19.49 -21.73
N LYS A 364 27.49 20.37 -22.68
CA LYS A 364 28.90 20.70 -22.84
C LYS A 364 29.36 21.54 -21.66
N GLU A 365 30.32 21.01 -20.91
CA GLU A 365 30.81 21.53 -19.62
C GLU A 365 29.88 21.31 -18.42
N ALA A 366 28.81 20.51 -18.57
CA ALA A 366 27.87 20.10 -17.52
C ALA A 366 28.49 19.84 -16.14
N ASP A 367 27.84 20.39 -15.12
CA ASP A 367 28.04 20.01 -13.72
C ASP A 367 27.16 18.80 -13.35
N TYR A 368 27.59 18.09 -12.31
CA TYR A 368 26.87 17.00 -11.65
C TYR A 368 27.43 16.80 -10.25
N GLU A 369 26.59 16.28 -9.36
CA GLU A 369 26.92 16.01 -7.96
C GLU A 369 26.28 14.69 -7.54
N ILE A 370 26.98 13.91 -6.73
CA ILE A 370 26.47 12.66 -6.13
C ILE A 370 26.48 12.80 -4.61
N ILE A 371 25.40 12.40 -3.97
CA ILE A 371 25.32 12.17 -2.52
C ILE A 371 24.79 10.75 -2.27
N ALA A 372 24.93 10.29 -1.04
CA ALA A 372 24.24 9.10 -0.55
C ALA A 372 23.73 9.39 0.87
N ASP A 373 22.64 8.73 1.26
CA ASP A 373 22.08 8.82 2.60
C ASP A 373 22.64 7.73 3.54
N GLN A 374 22.08 7.62 4.74
CA GLN A 374 22.42 6.60 5.73
C GLN A 374 21.60 5.30 5.59
N TYR A 375 20.78 5.16 4.54
CA TYR A 375 19.88 4.04 4.29
C TYR A 375 20.27 3.22 3.04
N GLY A 376 21.23 3.72 2.25
CA GLY A 376 21.79 3.05 1.07
C GLY A 376 21.32 3.67 -0.25
N ASN A 377 20.50 4.73 -0.18
CA ASN A 377 20.00 5.44 -1.35
C ASN A 377 21.08 6.39 -1.86
N SER A 378 21.32 6.35 -3.17
CA SER A 378 22.41 7.06 -3.84
C SER A 378 21.82 7.97 -4.91
N LEU A 379 22.07 9.28 -4.82
CA LEU A 379 21.38 10.31 -5.60
C LEU A 379 22.36 11.11 -6.45
N ILE A 380 22.04 11.30 -7.72
CA ILE A 380 22.82 12.08 -8.67
C ILE A 380 21.95 13.18 -9.26
N VAL A 381 22.37 14.43 -9.09
CA VAL A 381 21.85 15.54 -9.88
C VAL A 381 22.80 15.86 -11.03
N CYS A 382 22.29 16.06 -12.26
CA CYS A 382 23.14 16.32 -13.43
C CYS A 382 22.47 17.18 -14.52
N GLU A 383 23.30 17.85 -15.33
CA GLU A 383 22.85 18.68 -16.46
C GLU A 383 22.86 17.91 -17.80
N LEU A 384 21.68 17.59 -18.35
CA LEU A 384 21.51 16.86 -19.63
C LEU A 384 20.85 17.72 -20.71
N MET A 385 21.13 17.42 -21.98
CA MET A 385 20.62 18.17 -23.14
C MET A 385 19.17 17.82 -23.49
N ALA A 386 18.22 18.60 -22.97
CA ALA A 386 16.82 18.66 -23.42
C ALA A 386 16.69 19.34 -24.81
N GLY A 387 17.15 18.64 -25.86
CA GLY A 387 16.96 19.03 -27.26
C GLY A 387 17.86 20.19 -27.73
N SER A 388 17.48 21.42 -27.42
CA SER A 388 18.25 22.64 -27.79
C SER A 388 18.87 23.37 -26.59
N TYR A 389 18.44 23.01 -25.37
CA TYR A 389 18.87 23.59 -24.11
C TYR A 389 19.28 22.47 -23.15
N SER A 390 19.91 22.82 -22.04
CA SER A 390 20.09 21.91 -20.91
C SER A 390 18.92 21.98 -19.93
N SER A 391 18.71 20.88 -19.22
CA SER A 391 17.79 20.77 -18.09
C SER A 391 18.46 19.97 -16.97
N ILE A 392 18.00 20.16 -15.73
CA ILE A 392 18.48 19.45 -14.55
C ILE A 392 17.69 18.16 -14.38
N TYR A 393 18.41 17.06 -14.18
CA TYR A 393 17.85 15.73 -13.98
C TYR A 393 18.31 15.10 -12.67
N LEU A 394 17.42 14.33 -12.07
CA LEU A 394 17.70 13.41 -10.95
C LEU A 394 17.90 11.99 -11.49
N LEU A 395 18.87 11.27 -10.94
CA LEU A 395 18.95 9.81 -11.02
C LEU A 395 19.15 9.29 -9.59
N GLU A 396 18.58 8.13 -9.32
CA GLU A 396 18.61 7.46 -8.02
C GLU A 396 19.02 5.99 -8.20
N LYS A 397 19.45 5.38 -7.09
CA LYS A 397 19.75 3.96 -6.98
C LYS A 397 19.81 3.55 -5.49
N ASN A 398 19.11 2.49 -5.11
CA ASN A 398 19.17 1.91 -3.75
C ASN A 398 20.24 0.78 -3.68
N GLU A 399 20.63 0.27 -2.50
CA GLU A 399 21.69 -0.77 -2.44
C GLU A 399 21.34 -2.01 -3.27
N GLU A 400 20.15 -2.58 -3.07
CA GLU A 400 19.67 -3.83 -3.69
C GLU A 400 19.68 -3.79 -5.22
N GLU A 401 19.53 -2.60 -5.81
CA GLU A 401 19.41 -2.44 -7.24
C GLU A 401 20.71 -2.70 -8.01
N THR A 402 20.59 -3.26 -9.20
CA THR A 402 21.75 -3.51 -10.09
C THR A 402 21.96 -2.42 -11.16
N THR A 403 21.04 -1.46 -11.23
CA THR A 403 20.97 -0.37 -12.22
C THR A 403 20.62 0.95 -11.54
N TRP A 404 20.82 2.06 -12.24
CA TRP A 404 20.27 3.37 -11.85
C TRP A 404 18.88 3.54 -12.49
N SER A 405 18.05 4.40 -11.91
CA SER A 405 16.74 4.78 -12.45
C SER A 405 16.82 5.51 -13.80
N ASN A 406 15.67 5.78 -14.40
CA ASN A 406 15.59 6.66 -15.58
C ASN A 406 15.73 8.13 -15.13
N PRO A 407 16.49 8.97 -15.83
CA PRO A 407 16.63 10.38 -15.45
C PRO A 407 15.28 11.13 -15.42
N GLU A 408 14.83 11.52 -14.23
CA GLU A 408 13.67 12.39 -14.03
C GLU A 408 14.08 13.87 -14.20
N VAL A 409 13.19 14.72 -14.73
CA VAL A 409 13.50 16.14 -14.95
C VAL A 409 12.91 17.03 -13.84
N ILE A 410 13.79 17.76 -13.14
CA ILE A 410 13.42 18.68 -12.05
C ILE A 410 13.11 20.08 -12.58
N SER A 411 13.93 20.57 -13.52
CA SER A 411 13.86 21.94 -14.02
C SER A 411 12.82 22.15 -15.13
N SER A 412 12.39 23.39 -15.34
CA SER A 412 11.52 23.78 -16.44
C SER A 412 12.11 23.43 -17.82
N LEU A 413 11.44 22.52 -18.55
CA LEU A 413 11.76 22.15 -19.94
C LEU A 413 11.60 23.32 -20.96
N GLN A 414 11.21 24.52 -20.53
CA GLN A 414 10.99 25.68 -21.39
C GLN A 414 12.19 26.62 -21.50
N VAL A 415 13.16 26.52 -20.59
CA VAL A 415 14.34 27.39 -20.47
C VAL A 415 15.60 26.56 -20.23
N PRO A 416 16.80 27.07 -20.57
CA PRO A 416 18.05 26.42 -20.17
C PRO A 416 18.21 26.44 -18.65
N ALA A 417 18.53 25.28 -18.06
CA ALA A 417 18.88 25.16 -16.65
C ALA A 417 20.29 24.57 -16.48
N GLN A 418 21.03 25.10 -15.51
CA GLN A 418 22.46 24.79 -15.28
C GLN A 418 22.86 24.94 -13.81
N ASP A 419 24.10 24.54 -13.51
CA ASP A 419 24.76 24.67 -12.21
C ASP A 419 23.97 24.05 -11.03
N PRO A 420 23.56 22.76 -11.10
CA PRO A 420 22.85 22.10 -10.01
C PRO A 420 23.78 21.76 -8.83
N SER A 421 23.20 21.73 -7.64
CA SER A 421 23.81 21.19 -6.43
C SER A 421 22.74 20.55 -5.54
N ILE A 422 23.09 19.48 -4.83
CA ILE A 422 22.17 18.69 -4.02
C ILE A 422 22.69 18.55 -2.58
N THR A 423 21.78 18.62 -1.61
CA THR A 423 22.03 18.29 -0.21
C THR A 423 20.79 17.60 0.37
N MET A 424 20.90 17.11 1.62
CA MET A 424 19.84 16.41 2.33
C MET A 424 19.85 16.83 3.79
N ASP A 425 18.68 16.88 4.45
CA ASP A 425 18.61 17.11 5.91
C ASP A 425 18.80 15.83 6.73
N SER A 426 18.76 15.93 8.07
CA SER A 426 18.78 14.75 8.94
C SER A 426 17.49 13.91 8.88
N ASN A 427 16.53 14.29 8.03
CA ASN A 427 15.23 13.66 7.90
C ASN A 427 15.04 12.93 6.55
N GLY A 428 16.06 12.91 5.68
CA GLY A 428 15.95 12.35 4.33
C GLY A 428 15.36 13.31 3.31
N THR A 429 14.98 14.53 3.70
CA THR A 429 14.46 15.55 2.78
C THR A 429 15.56 15.98 1.81
N ILE A 430 15.29 15.84 0.52
CA ILE A 430 16.21 16.19 -0.57
C ILE A 430 16.01 17.65 -0.95
N PHE A 431 17.12 18.38 -1.09
CA PHE A 431 17.15 19.80 -1.46
C PHE A 431 18.08 20.01 -2.66
N ILE A 432 17.50 20.35 -3.82
CA ILE A 432 18.23 20.52 -5.08
C ILE A 432 18.13 21.97 -5.54
N ALA A 433 19.25 22.69 -5.43
CA ALA A 433 19.35 24.07 -5.86
C ALA A 433 19.97 24.18 -7.26
N TYR A 434 19.39 25.00 -8.13
CA TYR A 434 19.85 25.17 -9.52
C TYR A 434 19.48 26.55 -10.09
N SER A 435 19.91 26.83 -11.31
CA SER A 435 19.63 28.12 -11.98
C SER A 435 19.01 27.95 -13.37
N GLU A 436 18.04 28.80 -13.72
CA GLU A 436 17.35 28.81 -15.02
C GLU A 436 17.51 30.15 -15.75
N LEU A 437 17.66 30.13 -17.08
CA LEU A 437 17.96 31.30 -17.91
C LEU A 437 16.71 31.89 -18.59
N TYR A 438 16.18 32.98 -18.03
CA TYR A 438 14.96 33.63 -18.50
C TYR A 438 15.18 34.76 -19.53
N ALA A 439 14.10 35.10 -20.23
CA ALA A 439 14.07 36.09 -21.31
C ALA A 439 14.58 37.47 -20.85
N GLY A 440 15.60 37.99 -21.53
CA GLY A 440 16.37 39.16 -21.11
C GLY A 440 17.77 38.82 -20.58
N SER A 441 18.15 37.54 -20.57
CA SER A 441 19.44 37.03 -20.09
C SER A 441 19.67 37.33 -18.60
N THR A 442 18.64 37.10 -17.76
CA THR A 442 18.81 37.04 -16.29
C THR A 442 18.59 35.60 -15.85
N TYR A 443 19.52 35.05 -15.07
CA TYR A 443 19.30 33.75 -14.44
C TYR A 443 18.44 33.93 -13.17
N GLU A 444 17.66 32.92 -12.82
CA GLU A 444 16.85 32.89 -11.60
C GLU A 444 17.17 31.60 -10.84
N ILE A 445 17.25 31.68 -9.51
CA ILE A 445 17.66 30.56 -8.65
C ILE A 445 16.42 29.87 -8.11
N PHE A 446 16.38 28.55 -8.27
CA PHE A 446 15.31 27.67 -7.82
C PHE A 446 15.85 26.66 -6.81
N LEU A 447 14.94 26.17 -5.96
CA LEU A 447 15.15 25.06 -5.05
C LEU A 447 13.99 24.09 -5.19
N ALA A 448 14.27 22.87 -5.63
CA ALA A 448 13.33 21.76 -5.50
C ALA A 448 13.50 21.10 -4.11
N LYS A 449 12.38 20.79 -3.46
CA LYS A 449 12.29 19.96 -2.26
C LYS A 449 11.62 18.65 -2.62
N GLY A 450 12.17 17.52 -2.19
CA GLY A 450 11.48 16.23 -2.22
C GLY A 450 11.71 15.40 -0.97
N ILE A 451 10.94 14.32 -0.82
CA ILE A 451 11.17 13.25 0.15
C ILE A 451 11.65 11.99 -0.57
N ILE A 452 12.28 11.07 0.15
CA ILE A 452 12.39 9.68 -0.30
C ILE A 452 11.14 8.97 0.23
N ASP A 453 10.49 8.28 -0.68
CA ASP A 453 9.32 7.43 -0.52
C ASP A 453 9.65 6.24 -1.43
N SER A 454 9.89 5.08 -0.83
CA SER A 454 10.61 3.98 -1.49
C SER A 454 9.69 2.93 -2.12
N ASP A 455 8.41 2.84 -1.77
CA ASP A 455 7.43 1.97 -2.45
C ASP A 455 6.21 2.70 -3.00
N ASN A 456 6.06 4.01 -2.69
CA ASN A 456 5.05 4.95 -3.18
C ASN A 456 3.69 4.85 -2.46
N ASP A 457 3.66 4.44 -1.19
CA ASP A 457 2.47 4.43 -0.31
C ASP A 457 2.03 5.83 0.18
N GLN A 458 2.91 6.84 0.04
CA GLN A 458 2.83 8.25 0.51
C GLN A 458 3.34 8.51 1.94
N LEU A 459 3.86 7.50 2.63
CA LEU A 459 4.74 7.66 3.77
C LEU A 459 6.18 7.88 3.26
N SER A 460 7.15 8.11 4.15
CA SER A 460 8.56 8.29 3.76
C SER A 460 9.45 7.29 4.47
N ASP A 461 10.58 6.91 3.84
CA ASP A 461 11.54 5.90 4.36
C ASP A 461 11.86 6.11 5.85
N ARG A 462 11.82 7.36 6.32
CA ARG A 462 12.08 7.76 7.71
C ARG A 462 10.84 7.71 8.61
N GLU A 463 9.66 8.07 8.13
CA GLU A 463 8.41 7.95 8.90
C GLU A 463 8.09 6.48 9.16
N GLU A 464 8.33 5.62 8.16
CA GLU A 464 8.28 4.16 8.26
C GLU A 464 9.27 3.63 9.30
N ASN A 465 10.56 3.96 9.17
CA ASN A 465 11.59 3.66 10.17
C ASN A 465 11.29 4.21 11.59
N LEU A 466 10.36 5.16 11.74
CA LEU A 466 9.95 5.73 13.02
C LEU A 466 8.76 5.00 13.65
N ILE A 467 7.83 4.48 12.85
CA ILE A 467 6.69 3.67 13.34
C ILE A 467 7.04 2.19 13.46
N GLY A 468 7.85 1.65 12.54
CA GLY A 468 8.37 0.29 12.56
C GLY A 468 8.06 -0.56 11.32
N THR A 469 7.44 0.02 10.29
CA THR A 469 7.17 -0.58 8.98
C THR A 469 8.44 -0.75 8.13
N ASP A 470 8.39 -1.51 7.04
CA ASP A 470 9.54 -1.76 6.15
C ASP A 470 9.48 -0.83 4.91
N PRO A 471 10.45 0.09 4.71
CA PRO A 471 10.52 1.07 3.59
C PRO A 471 10.49 0.54 2.15
N PHE A 472 10.14 -0.72 1.93
CA PHE A 472 10.20 -1.42 0.66
C PHE A 472 9.01 -2.37 0.43
N ASP A 473 8.03 -2.40 1.34
CA ASP A 473 6.82 -3.24 1.29
C ASP A 473 5.61 -2.42 1.82
N PRO A 474 4.76 -1.86 0.94
CA PRO A 474 3.80 -0.78 1.28
C PRO A 474 2.57 -1.25 2.09
N ASP A 475 2.64 -2.45 2.66
CA ASP A 475 1.57 -3.23 3.31
C ASP A 475 2.28 -4.17 4.31
N SER A 476 2.82 -3.59 5.38
CA SER A 476 3.82 -4.23 6.26
C SER A 476 3.30 -5.43 7.04
N ASP A 477 1.98 -5.54 7.26
CA ASP A 477 1.37 -6.69 7.93
C ASP A 477 0.61 -7.66 7.01
N ASN A 478 0.37 -7.28 5.74
CA ASN A 478 -0.25 -8.07 4.68
C ASN A 478 -1.78 -8.29 4.81
N ASP A 479 -2.53 -7.38 5.44
CA ASP A 479 -4.00 -7.27 5.27
C ASP A 479 -4.39 -6.63 3.92
N GLY A 480 -3.53 -5.76 3.38
CA GLY A 480 -3.69 -5.09 2.10
C GLY A 480 -4.51 -3.79 2.11
N LEU A 481 -4.62 -3.10 3.24
CA LEU A 481 -4.47 -1.65 3.27
C LEU A 481 -3.01 -1.29 2.92
N GLU A 482 -2.73 -0.02 2.60
CA GLU A 482 -1.35 0.47 2.45
C GLU A 482 -0.92 1.19 3.75
N ASP A 483 0.34 1.04 4.20
CA ASP A 483 0.82 1.58 5.49
C ASP A 483 0.54 3.10 5.62
N GLY A 484 0.78 3.84 4.54
CA GLY A 484 0.44 5.24 4.39
C GLY A 484 -1.07 5.51 4.31
N GLU A 485 -1.89 4.62 3.77
CA GLU A 485 -3.35 4.75 3.81
C GLU A 485 -3.87 4.64 5.25
N GLU A 486 -3.38 3.64 5.99
CA GLU A 486 -3.65 3.46 7.41
C GLU A 486 -3.21 4.67 8.25
N VAL A 487 -1.93 5.02 8.16
CA VAL A 487 -1.35 6.10 8.98
C VAL A 487 -1.97 7.45 8.64
N LEU A 488 -2.28 7.74 7.38
CA LEU A 488 -2.79 9.06 6.98
C LEU A 488 -4.32 9.17 7.07
N ASN A 489 -5.08 8.14 6.69
CA ASN A 489 -6.54 8.22 6.54
C ASN A 489 -7.34 7.59 7.68
N PHE A 490 -6.97 6.39 8.13
CA PHE A 490 -7.77 5.61 9.09
C PHE A 490 -7.34 5.80 10.54
N GLY A 491 -6.03 5.75 10.81
CA GLY A 491 -5.46 5.86 12.15
C GLY A 491 -5.31 4.54 12.92
N THR A 492 -5.31 3.44 12.18
CA THR A 492 -4.99 2.05 12.56
C THR A 492 -3.48 1.87 12.80
N ASP A 493 -3.04 0.65 13.13
CA ASP A 493 -1.64 0.29 13.43
C ASP A 493 -1.08 -0.65 12.34
N PRO A 494 -0.28 -0.17 11.36
CA PRO A 494 0.14 -0.90 10.13
C PRO A 494 1.20 -2.00 10.37
N LEU A 495 1.13 -2.62 11.54
CA LEU A 495 1.93 -3.76 11.98
C LEU A 495 1.01 -4.82 12.62
N ASN A 496 -0.32 -4.65 12.50
CA ASN A 496 -1.35 -5.37 13.22
C ASN A 496 -2.77 -5.19 12.60
N ILE A 497 -3.05 -5.97 11.54
CA ILE A 497 -4.29 -6.50 10.94
C ILE A 497 -5.63 -6.51 11.74
N ASP A 498 -5.63 -6.25 13.04
CA ASP A 498 -6.78 -6.27 13.97
C ASP A 498 -6.49 -5.24 15.07
N SER A 499 -6.58 -3.95 14.71
CA SER A 499 -6.08 -2.78 15.45
C SER A 499 -6.61 -2.65 16.88
N ASP A 500 -7.87 -3.04 17.11
CA ASP A 500 -8.50 -2.99 18.43
C ASP A 500 -8.58 -4.34 19.16
N SER A 501 -8.20 -5.43 18.46
CA SER A 501 -8.07 -6.81 18.96
C SER A 501 -9.40 -7.51 19.26
N ASP A 502 -10.43 -7.29 18.43
CA ASP A 502 -11.73 -7.94 18.54
C ASP A 502 -11.92 -9.17 17.62
N GLN A 503 -11.00 -9.38 16.67
CA GLN A 503 -10.90 -10.47 15.67
C GLN A 503 -11.61 -10.23 14.32
N LEU A 504 -12.20 -9.05 14.08
CA LEU A 504 -12.36 -8.56 12.71
C LEU A 504 -11.04 -7.94 12.20
N PRO A 505 -10.71 -8.07 10.90
CA PRO A 505 -9.62 -7.30 10.32
C PRO A 505 -10.01 -5.88 9.90
N ASP A 506 -9.11 -4.93 10.10
CA ASP A 506 -9.31 -3.50 9.83
C ASP A 506 -9.89 -3.23 8.43
N LYS A 507 -9.37 -3.92 7.41
CA LYS A 507 -9.89 -3.83 6.03
C LYS A 507 -11.29 -4.39 5.85
N TYR A 508 -11.61 -5.52 6.49
CA TYR A 508 -12.96 -6.10 6.44
C TYR A 508 -13.97 -5.14 7.10
N GLU A 509 -13.56 -4.48 8.18
CA GLU A 509 -14.35 -3.45 8.84
C GLU A 509 -14.59 -2.23 7.95
N LEU A 510 -13.54 -1.71 7.32
CA LEU A 510 -13.64 -0.59 6.38
C LEU A 510 -14.50 -0.93 5.15
N GLU A 511 -14.37 -2.14 4.58
CA GLU A 511 -15.24 -2.61 3.49
C GLU A 511 -16.71 -2.71 3.93
N ASN A 512 -16.97 -3.11 5.18
CA ASN A 512 -18.32 -3.22 5.73
C ASN A 512 -18.86 -1.92 6.35
N ASN A 513 -18.05 -0.87 6.56
CA ASN A 513 -18.42 0.34 7.31
C ASN A 513 -18.68 0.03 8.81
N PHE A 514 -17.79 -0.73 9.42
CA PHE A 514 -17.53 -0.79 10.87
C PHE A 514 -16.45 0.25 11.24
N ASP A 515 -16.04 0.34 12.50
CA ASP A 515 -15.02 1.31 12.99
C ASP A 515 -13.87 0.51 13.65
N PRO A 516 -12.70 0.32 12.98
CA PRO A 516 -11.60 -0.56 13.41
C PRO A 516 -10.81 -0.07 14.64
N LEU A 517 -11.49 0.67 15.50
CA LEU A 517 -11.04 1.30 16.73
C LEU A 517 -12.13 1.23 17.84
N ASP A 518 -13.28 0.56 17.61
CA ASP A 518 -14.34 0.28 18.60
C ASP A 518 -14.67 -1.24 18.71
N PRO A 519 -13.99 -1.99 19.61
CA PRO A 519 -14.05 -3.46 19.73
C PRO A 519 -15.35 -3.99 20.36
N SER A 520 -16.44 -3.24 20.18
CA SER A 520 -17.80 -3.57 20.60
C SER A 520 -18.74 -3.79 19.42
N ASP A 521 -18.34 -3.36 18.22
CA ASP A 521 -19.06 -3.43 16.97
C ASP A 521 -19.12 -4.88 16.44
N ALA A 522 -18.05 -5.68 16.49
CA ALA A 522 -18.11 -7.06 16.01
C ALA A 522 -19.04 -7.98 16.80
N ASN A 523 -19.41 -7.56 18.02
CA ASN A 523 -20.37 -8.21 18.90
C ASN A 523 -21.80 -7.69 18.71
N THR A 524 -22.05 -6.88 17.68
CA THR A 524 -23.38 -6.44 17.26
C THR A 524 -23.98 -7.37 16.22
N ASP A 525 -25.31 -7.37 16.20
CA ASP A 525 -26.24 -8.05 15.29
C ASP A 525 -26.92 -6.90 14.54
N LEU A 526 -26.60 -6.72 13.24
CA LEU A 526 -26.85 -5.46 12.53
C LEU A 526 -28.11 -5.47 11.65
N ASP A 527 -28.48 -6.61 11.07
CA ASP A 527 -29.75 -6.75 10.33
C ASP A 527 -30.86 -7.43 11.15
N GLY A 528 -30.52 -8.26 12.15
CA GLY A 528 -31.44 -8.81 13.14
C GLY A 528 -31.67 -10.33 13.06
N ASP A 529 -30.85 -11.07 12.33
CA ASP A 529 -30.99 -12.53 12.11
C ASP A 529 -30.57 -13.39 13.33
N GLY A 530 -29.77 -12.82 14.25
CA GLY A 530 -29.26 -13.48 15.46
C GLY A 530 -27.83 -14.03 15.37
N LEU A 531 -27.11 -13.77 14.28
CA LEU A 531 -25.65 -13.81 14.23
C LEU A 531 -25.07 -12.48 14.78
N THR A 532 -23.74 -12.40 14.81
CA THR A 532 -23.01 -11.16 15.10
C THR A 532 -21.94 -10.96 14.05
N ASN A 533 -21.53 -9.72 13.75
CA ASN A 533 -20.62 -9.42 12.63
C ASN A 533 -19.34 -10.31 12.61
N ILE A 534 -18.81 -10.72 13.78
CA ILE A 534 -17.71 -11.69 13.90
C ILE A 534 -18.08 -13.13 13.52
N GLN A 535 -19.27 -13.60 13.86
CA GLN A 535 -19.77 -14.91 13.43
C GLN A 535 -19.96 -14.91 11.92
N GLU A 536 -20.52 -13.84 11.37
CA GLU A 536 -20.75 -13.67 9.94
C GLU A 536 -19.45 -13.63 9.15
N TYR A 537 -18.45 -12.88 9.62
CA TYR A 537 -17.08 -12.93 9.09
C TYR A 537 -16.50 -14.36 9.09
N SER A 538 -16.80 -15.15 10.13
CA SER A 538 -16.28 -16.52 10.28
C SER A 538 -16.97 -17.58 9.42
N GLU A 539 -18.24 -17.37 9.04
CA GLU A 539 -19.03 -18.27 8.19
C GLU A 539 -19.08 -17.79 6.72
N GLY A 540 -18.82 -16.50 6.48
CA GLY A 540 -18.74 -15.86 5.15
C GLY A 540 -20.02 -15.16 4.69
N THR A 541 -20.98 -14.92 5.59
CA THR A 541 -22.25 -14.21 5.33
C THR A 541 -22.08 -12.69 5.30
N ASN A 542 -23.16 -11.95 5.05
CA ASN A 542 -23.15 -10.51 4.82
C ASN A 542 -23.88 -9.75 5.94
N PRO A 543 -23.17 -9.00 6.83
CA PRO A 543 -23.71 -8.39 8.05
C PRO A 543 -24.62 -7.17 7.84
N ARG A 544 -25.32 -7.11 6.72
CA ARG A 544 -26.34 -6.13 6.35
C ARG A 544 -27.47 -6.77 5.51
N ASN A 545 -27.54 -8.10 5.47
CA ASN A 545 -28.43 -8.89 4.64
C ASN A 545 -28.61 -10.32 5.23
N SER A 546 -29.60 -10.46 6.10
CA SER A 546 -30.02 -11.66 6.87
C SER A 546 -30.46 -12.90 6.06
N ASP A 547 -30.13 -13.00 4.77
CA ASP A 547 -30.57 -14.01 3.79
C ASP A 547 -29.54 -13.95 2.63
N SER A 548 -28.33 -14.45 2.89
CA SER A 548 -27.11 -14.17 2.11
C SER A 548 -27.11 -14.78 0.71
N ASP A 549 -27.82 -15.88 0.49
CA ASP A 549 -27.98 -16.48 -0.85
C ASP A 549 -29.34 -16.19 -1.53
N GLY A 550 -30.34 -15.72 -0.79
CA GLY A 550 -31.62 -15.25 -1.31
C GLY A 550 -32.70 -16.32 -1.45
N ASP A 551 -32.57 -17.47 -0.78
CA ASP A 551 -33.64 -18.47 -0.66
C ASP A 551 -34.89 -17.90 0.04
N SER A 552 -34.73 -17.01 1.05
CA SER A 552 -35.73 -16.56 2.06
C SER A 552 -35.84 -17.37 3.36
N LEU A 553 -34.75 -18.02 3.77
CA LEU A 553 -34.43 -18.48 5.12
C LEU A 553 -33.49 -17.43 5.75
N GLU A 554 -33.39 -17.36 7.08
CA GLU A 554 -32.48 -16.40 7.74
C GLU A 554 -31.14 -17.09 8.07
N ASP A 555 -30.00 -16.47 7.75
CA ASP A 555 -28.65 -17.08 7.91
C ASP A 555 -28.42 -17.64 9.33
N GLY A 556 -28.89 -16.90 10.33
CA GLY A 556 -28.93 -17.28 11.74
C GLY A 556 -29.87 -18.43 12.06
N GLU A 557 -31.00 -18.60 11.37
CA GLU A 557 -31.82 -19.82 11.46
C GLU A 557 -31.11 -21.02 10.82
N GLU A 558 -30.45 -20.83 9.68
CA GLU A 558 -29.67 -21.88 9.01
C GLU A 558 -28.59 -22.45 9.91
N ILE A 559 -27.71 -21.60 10.43
CA ILE A 559 -26.58 -22.02 11.26
C ILE A 559 -27.04 -22.55 12.63
N ASN A 560 -28.03 -21.91 13.29
CA ASN A 560 -28.39 -22.25 14.67
C ASN A 560 -29.51 -23.30 14.81
N LEU A 561 -30.36 -23.49 13.80
CA LEU A 561 -31.54 -24.37 13.87
C LEU A 561 -31.50 -25.51 12.84
N TYR A 562 -31.20 -25.23 11.57
CA TYR A 562 -31.37 -26.20 10.48
C TYR A 562 -30.09 -26.97 10.13
N ASN A 563 -28.91 -26.37 10.29
CA ASN A 563 -27.58 -26.88 9.87
C ASN A 563 -27.43 -26.96 8.34
N THR A 564 -28.12 -26.07 7.63
CA THR A 564 -27.97 -25.79 6.19
C THR A 564 -26.78 -24.84 5.95
N ASN A 565 -26.61 -24.31 4.74
CA ASN A 565 -25.45 -23.51 4.35
C ASN A 565 -25.88 -22.17 3.69
N PRO A 566 -25.84 -21.02 4.42
CA PRO A 566 -26.43 -19.73 4.01
C PRO A 566 -25.71 -18.99 2.86
N LEU A 567 -24.89 -19.72 2.11
CA LEU A 567 -24.20 -19.25 0.90
C LEU A 567 -24.58 -20.11 -0.32
N ASN A 568 -25.63 -20.93 -0.21
CA ASN A 568 -26.06 -21.91 -1.20
C ASN A 568 -27.49 -22.45 -0.89
N SER A 569 -28.49 -21.81 -1.51
CA SER A 569 -29.96 -22.02 -1.40
C SER A 569 -30.52 -23.42 -1.71
N ASP A 570 -29.66 -24.41 -1.92
CA ASP A 570 -29.94 -25.80 -2.31
C ASP A 570 -28.81 -26.64 -1.68
N THR A 571 -28.82 -26.76 -0.34
CA THR A 571 -27.66 -27.22 0.47
C THR A 571 -27.13 -28.57 0.02
N ASP A 572 -28.01 -29.48 -0.38
CA ASP A 572 -27.64 -30.84 -0.76
C ASP A 572 -27.50 -31.07 -2.28
N GLN A 573 -27.90 -30.07 -3.09
CA GLN A 573 -27.71 -29.94 -4.53
C GLN A 573 -28.60 -30.84 -5.40
N ASP A 574 -29.87 -31.01 -5.01
CA ASP A 574 -30.87 -31.77 -5.78
C ASP A 574 -31.87 -30.94 -6.61
N GLN A 575 -31.86 -29.60 -6.45
CA GLN A 575 -32.69 -28.56 -7.11
C GLN A 575 -34.04 -28.24 -6.42
N LEU A 576 -34.26 -28.68 -5.18
CA LEU A 576 -35.17 -27.97 -4.28
C LEU A 576 -34.45 -26.76 -3.65
N TYR A 577 -35.19 -25.97 -2.87
CA TYR A 577 -34.61 -24.93 -2.02
C TYR A 577 -34.86 -25.26 -0.56
N ASP A 578 -33.91 -24.96 0.31
CA ASP A 578 -33.92 -25.36 1.71
C ASP A 578 -35.20 -24.89 2.43
N ASN A 579 -35.68 -23.67 2.17
CA ASN A 579 -36.94 -23.19 2.75
C ASN A 579 -38.20 -23.85 2.18
N TYR A 580 -38.16 -24.32 0.93
CA TYR A 580 -39.28 -25.04 0.32
C TYR A 580 -39.42 -26.40 1.00
N GLU A 581 -38.29 -27.06 1.23
CA GLU A 581 -38.23 -28.34 1.94
C GLU A 581 -38.69 -28.23 3.38
N LEU A 582 -38.13 -27.28 4.15
CA LEU A 582 -38.52 -27.03 5.53
C LEU A 582 -40.00 -26.64 5.67
N ARG A 583 -40.54 -25.91 4.69
CA ARG A 583 -41.96 -25.54 4.63
C ARG A 583 -42.88 -26.75 4.44
N TRP A 584 -42.47 -27.76 3.67
CA TRP A 584 -43.28 -28.97 3.42
C TRP A 584 -42.89 -30.15 4.32
N GLY A 585 -41.81 -30.05 5.10
CA GLY A 585 -41.35 -31.11 6.00
C GLY A 585 -40.53 -32.20 5.31
N LEU A 586 -39.82 -31.83 4.24
CA LEU A 586 -38.72 -32.58 3.63
C LEU A 586 -37.42 -32.33 4.45
N ASP A 587 -36.26 -32.77 3.96
CA ASP A 587 -35.00 -32.80 4.73
C ASP A 587 -33.82 -32.30 3.86
N PRO A 588 -33.45 -30.99 3.92
CA PRO A 588 -32.52 -30.29 2.98
C PRO A 588 -31.04 -30.68 3.11
N LEU A 589 -30.81 -31.94 3.50
CA LEU A 589 -29.53 -32.59 3.73
C LEU A 589 -29.53 -34.00 3.08
N VAL A 590 -30.49 -34.33 2.20
CA VAL A 590 -30.85 -35.71 1.79
C VAL A 590 -31.02 -35.96 0.27
N ALA A 591 -30.85 -34.99 -0.62
CA ALA A 591 -30.52 -35.04 -2.06
C ALA A 591 -31.15 -36.13 -2.96
N ASN A 592 -32.33 -36.62 -2.59
CA ASN A 592 -33.02 -37.72 -3.26
C ASN A 592 -34.55 -37.61 -3.12
N ASP A 593 -35.08 -36.71 -2.30
CA ASP A 593 -36.51 -36.56 -2.10
C ASP A 593 -37.17 -35.57 -3.06
N ILE A 594 -36.40 -34.88 -3.93
CA ILE A 594 -36.92 -34.39 -5.21
C ILE A 594 -37.55 -35.51 -6.08
N ASN A 595 -37.07 -36.75 -5.90
CA ASN A 595 -37.62 -37.97 -6.52
C ASN A 595 -38.59 -38.74 -5.59
N ALA A 596 -38.98 -38.18 -4.44
CA ALA A 596 -40.01 -38.76 -3.60
C ALA A 596 -41.42 -38.55 -4.16
N ASP A 597 -42.35 -39.34 -3.62
CA ASP A 597 -43.80 -39.32 -3.83
C ASP A 597 -44.38 -39.49 -2.41
N PRO A 598 -44.37 -38.40 -1.59
CA PRO A 598 -44.48 -38.54 -0.13
C PRO A 598 -45.87 -39.00 0.31
N ASP A 599 -46.91 -38.55 -0.37
CA ASP A 599 -48.32 -38.84 -0.09
C ASP A 599 -48.90 -40.02 -0.90
N GLN A 600 -48.19 -40.50 -1.92
CA GLN A 600 -48.54 -41.61 -2.82
C GLN A 600 -49.70 -41.31 -3.79
N ASP A 601 -49.81 -40.05 -4.22
CA ASP A 601 -50.60 -39.57 -5.36
C ASP A 601 -50.09 -40.12 -6.71
N GLY A 602 -48.76 -40.11 -6.92
CA GLY A 602 -48.10 -40.53 -8.16
C GLY A 602 -47.45 -39.41 -9.00
N LEU A 603 -47.48 -38.16 -8.53
CA LEU A 603 -46.48 -37.14 -8.88
C LEU A 603 -45.15 -37.40 -8.15
N THR A 604 -44.20 -36.49 -8.31
CA THR A 604 -42.96 -36.45 -7.52
C THR A 604 -42.66 -35.00 -7.16
N THR A 605 -41.93 -34.77 -6.06
CA THR A 605 -41.62 -33.41 -5.58
C THR A 605 -41.06 -32.46 -6.66
N GLU A 606 -40.20 -32.94 -7.58
CA GLU A 606 -39.73 -32.20 -8.78
C GLU A 606 -40.87 -31.60 -9.62
N PHE A 607 -41.95 -32.36 -9.78
CA PHE A 607 -43.08 -32.03 -10.62
C PHE A 607 -44.05 -31.12 -9.87
N GLU A 608 -44.21 -31.35 -8.58
CA GLU A 608 -45.13 -30.62 -7.70
C GLU A 608 -44.64 -29.20 -7.40
N SER A 609 -43.34 -29.03 -7.14
CA SER A 609 -42.71 -27.69 -7.04
C SER A 609 -42.85 -26.89 -8.35
N LEU A 610 -42.89 -27.56 -9.50
CA LEU A 610 -43.09 -26.94 -10.81
C LEU A 610 -44.56 -26.57 -11.10
N ILE A 611 -45.54 -27.32 -10.59
CA ILE A 611 -46.98 -27.04 -10.80
C ILE A 611 -47.66 -26.31 -9.63
N TRP A 612 -46.98 -26.15 -8.49
CA TRP A 612 -47.44 -25.49 -7.26
C TRP A 612 -48.50 -26.27 -6.45
N THR A 613 -48.45 -27.60 -6.49
CA THR A 613 -49.20 -28.48 -5.57
C THR A 613 -48.47 -28.66 -4.23
N ASP A 614 -49.16 -29.25 -3.24
CA ASP A 614 -48.61 -29.56 -1.90
C ASP A 614 -48.10 -31.02 -1.89
N PRO A 615 -46.77 -31.28 -1.90
CA PRO A 615 -46.20 -32.63 -1.98
C PRO A 615 -46.44 -33.50 -0.73
N THR A 616 -47.28 -33.05 0.20
CA THR A 616 -47.72 -33.82 1.37
C THR A 616 -49.23 -34.04 1.43
N ASN A 617 -49.98 -33.53 0.44
CA ASN A 617 -51.44 -33.56 0.40
C ASN A 617 -51.97 -33.94 -1.00
N PRO A 618 -52.47 -35.17 -1.19
CA PRO A 618 -52.68 -35.78 -2.51
C PRO A 618 -54.02 -35.38 -3.16
N ASP A 619 -54.47 -34.15 -2.92
CA ASP A 619 -55.79 -33.57 -3.23
C ASP A 619 -55.67 -32.06 -2.88
N THR A 620 -54.86 -31.30 -3.62
CA THR A 620 -54.41 -29.93 -3.23
C THR A 620 -55.58 -28.95 -3.08
N ASP A 621 -56.57 -29.00 -3.98
CA ASP A 621 -57.71 -28.07 -3.94
C ASP A 621 -58.91 -28.56 -3.11
N GLY A 622 -58.97 -29.87 -2.80
CA GLY A 622 -59.97 -30.50 -1.95
C GLY A 622 -61.29 -30.87 -2.63
N ASP A 623 -61.36 -30.96 -3.96
CA ASP A 623 -62.53 -31.49 -4.68
C ASP A 623 -62.75 -33.01 -4.42
N GLY A 624 -61.68 -33.78 -4.18
CA GLY A 624 -61.71 -35.23 -3.99
C GLY A 624 -61.22 -36.10 -5.16
N TRP A 625 -60.57 -35.51 -6.17
CA TRP A 625 -59.60 -36.19 -7.04
C TRP A 625 -58.19 -36.13 -6.43
N ASN A 626 -57.19 -36.59 -7.19
CA ASN A 626 -55.78 -36.64 -6.79
C ASN A 626 -54.99 -35.91 -7.87
N ASP A 627 -54.07 -35.04 -7.50
CA ASP A 627 -53.35 -34.12 -8.39
C ASP A 627 -52.67 -34.84 -9.57
N GLY A 628 -51.99 -35.97 -9.32
CA GLY A 628 -51.40 -36.83 -10.34
C GLY A 628 -52.41 -37.59 -11.20
N VAL A 629 -53.64 -37.77 -10.72
CA VAL A 629 -54.77 -38.24 -11.54
C VAL A 629 -55.29 -37.12 -12.44
N GLU A 630 -55.26 -35.87 -11.99
CA GLU A 630 -55.72 -34.68 -12.73
C GLU A 630 -54.76 -34.32 -13.86
N VAL A 631 -53.47 -34.17 -13.52
CA VAL A 631 -52.35 -34.05 -14.45
C VAL A 631 -52.38 -35.17 -15.51
N ALA A 632 -52.71 -36.40 -15.12
CA ALA A 632 -52.84 -37.54 -16.03
C ALA A 632 -54.13 -37.55 -16.89
N ASN A 633 -55.08 -36.65 -16.67
CA ASN A 633 -56.30 -36.48 -17.46
C ASN A 633 -56.40 -35.13 -18.22
N ASP A 634 -55.32 -34.33 -18.22
CA ASP A 634 -55.28 -32.97 -18.75
C ASP A 634 -56.22 -31.98 -18.00
N THR A 635 -56.33 -32.09 -16.66
CA THR A 635 -57.05 -31.14 -15.77
C THR A 635 -56.12 -30.39 -14.79
N ASP A 636 -56.63 -29.36 -14.11
CA ASP A 636 -55.85 -28.38 -13.32
C ASP A 636 -56.05 -28.62 -11.80
N PRO A 637 -55.07 -29.20 -11.07
CA PRO A 637 -55.22 -29.61 -9.66
C PRO A 637 -55.25 -28.43 -8.65
N LEU A 638 -55.43 -27.20 -9.15
CA LEU A 638 -55.56 -25.98 -8.35
C LEU A 638 -56.92 -25.25 -8.58
N ASP A 639 -57.84 -25.83 -9.38
CA ASP A 639 -59.19 -25.28 -9.62
C ASP A 639 -60.30 -26.36 -9.38
N PRO A 640 -60.96 -26.37 -8.20
CA PRO A 640 -61.88 -27.45 -7.77
C PRO A 640 -63.23 -27.47 -8.52
N GLU A 641 -63.29 -26.89 -9.72
CA GLU A 641 -64.41 -26.97 -10.66
C GLU A 641 -63.97 -27.55 -12.05
N ASP A 642 -62.69 -27.83 -12.32
CA ASP A 642 -62.20 -28.43 -13.59
C ASP A 642 -61.64 -29.86 -13.44
N PHE A 643 -62.45 -30.79 -12.93
CA PHE A 643 -62.03 -32.16 -12.56
C PHE A 643 -62.34 -33.28 -13.60
N PRO A 644 -61.70 -34.48 -13.52
CA PRO A 644 -61.84 -35.61 -14.43
C PRO A 644 -63.29 -36.09 -14.69
N GLN A 645 -63.77 -35.82 -15.90
CA GLN A 645 -65.13 -36.15 -16.32
C GLN A 645 -65.36 -37.66 -16.52
N VAL A 646 -65.78 -38.34 -15.44
CA VAL A 646 -66.00 -39.80 -15.33
C VAL A 646 -66.65 -40.40 -16.59
N GLN A 647 -65.93 -41.28 -17.29
CA GLN A 647 -66.27 -41.80 -18.64
C GLN A 647 -67.46 -42.78 -18.73
N THR A 648 -68.57 -42.52 -18.02
CA THR A 648 -69.80 -43.31 -18.06
C THR A 648 -70.45 -43.40 -19.46
N GLN A 649 -70.25 -42.39 -20.31
CA GLN A 649 -71.08 -42.20 -21.52
C GLN A 649 -70.70 -43.12 -22.71
N ARG A 650 -69.42 -43.50 -22.84
CA ARG A 650 -68.93 -44.30 -23.99
C ARG A 650 -69.51 -45.73 -24.02
N ASP A 651 -69.66 -46.36 -22.85
CA ASP A 651 -70.15 -47.74 -22.79
C ASP A 651 -71.67 -47.86 -22.93
N TYR A 652 -72.47 -46.86 -22.53
CA TYR A 652 -73.89 -46.82 -22.91
C TYR A 652 -74.08 -46.81 -24.42
N THR A 653 -73.24 -46.10 -25.18
CA THR A 653 -73.35 -46.06 -26.64
C THR A 653 -73.01 -47.43 -27.24
N ARG A 654 -71.96 -48.10 -26.76
CA ARG A 654 -71.60 -49.46 -27.17
C ARG A 654 -72.67 -50.49 -26.81
N LEU A 655 -73.24 -50.42 -25.60
CA LEU A 655 -74.32 -51.29 -25.13
C LEU A 655 -75.61 -51.10 -25.96
N ILE A 656 -75.99 -49.85 -26.25
CA ILE A 656 -77.14 -49.54 -27.10
C ILE A 656 -76.92 -50.07 -28.53
N ILE A 657 -75.74 -49.88 -29.11
CA ILE A 657 -75.40 -50.43 -30.43
C ILE A 657 -75.46 -51.97 -30.42
N ALA A 658 -74.93 -52.64 -29.38
CA ALA A 658 -75.01 -54.09 -29.24
C ALA A 658 -76.46 -54.60 -29.11
N ILE A 659 -77.30 -53.90 -28.35
CA ILE A 659 -78.74 -54.21 -28.20
C ILE A 659 -79.47 -54.01 -29.54
N VAL A 660 -79.23 -52.90 -30.25
CA VAL A 660 -79.84 -52.62 -31.56
C VAL A 660 -79.42 -53.67 -32.61
N ILE A 661 -78.14 -54.05 -32.65
CA ILE A 661 -77.65 -55.13 -33.52
C ILE A 661 -78.31 -56.46 -33.13
N GLY A 662 -78.44 -56.77 -31.83
CA GLY A 662 -79.13 -57.97 -31.35
C GLY A 662 -80.62 -58.02 -31.73
N VAL A 663 -81.33 -56.89 -31.66
CA VAL A 663 -82.72 -56.76 -32.13
C VAL A 663 -82.82 -56.95 -33.65
N ILE A 664 -81.96 -56.28 -34.43
CA ILE A 664 -81.93 -56.46 -35.89
C ILE A 664 -81.62 -57.91 -36.27
N PHE A 665 -80.63 -58.54 -35.61
CA PHE A 665 -80.25 -59.92 -35.85
C PHE A 665 -81.36 -60.91 -35.47
N THR A 666 -82.07 -60.69 -34.36
CA THR A 666 -83.22 -61.53 -33.98
C THR A 666 -84.41 -61.36 -34.93
N PHE A 667 -84.68 -60.17 -35.45
CA PHE A 667 -85.67 -59.98 -36.53
C PHE A 667 -85.26 -60.66 -37.85
N ILE A 668 -83.98 -60.59 -38.24
CA ILE A 668 -83.45 -61.31 -39.41
C ILE A 668 -83.56 -62.83 -39.22
N CYS A 669 -83.20 -63.35 -38.05
CA CYS A 669 -83.36 -64.76 -37.71
C CYS A 669 -84.83 -65.19 -37.71
N LEU A 670 -85.75 -64.38 -37.19
CA LEU A 670 -87.19 -64.67 -37.20
C LEU A 670 -87.73 -64.71 -38.64
N ALA A 671 -87.32 -63.78 -39.50
CA ALA A 671 -87.64 -63.81 -40.93
C ALA A 671 -87.07 -65.07 -41.61
N PHE A 672 -85.82 -65.46 -41.31
CA PHE A 672 -85.22 -66.69 -41.82
C PHE A 672 -85.97 -67.94 -41.35
N VAL A 673 -86.39 -68.02 -40.09
CA VAL A 673 -87.17 -69.14 -39.55
C VAL A 673 -88.55 -69.22 -40.20
N VAL A 674 -89.23 -68.09 -40.45
CA VAL A 674 -90.51 -68.05 -41.17
C VAL A 674 -90.36 -68.48 -42.64
N LEU A 675 -89.23 -68.18 -43.28
CA LEU A 675 -88.90 -68.65 -44.63
C LEU A 675 -88.55 -70.14 -44.67
N PHE A 676 -87.77 -70.64 -43.71
CA PHE A 676 -87.39 -72.07 -43.62
C PHE A 676 -88.56 -72.97 -43.22
N ALA A 677 -89.50 -72.48 -42.41
CA ALA A 677 -90.71 -73.21 -42.00
C ALA A 677 -91.65 -73.62 -43.16
N ARG A 678 -91.36 -73.18 -44.40
CA ARG A 678 -92.05 -73.62 -45.63
C ARG A 678 -91.39 -74.78 -46.38
N GLN A 679 -90.23 -75.29 -45.96
CA GLN A 679 -89.61 -76.47 -46.57
C GLN A 679 -89.33 -77.59 -45.56
N PHE A 680 -89.60 -78.83 -45.99
CA PHE A 680 -89.37 -80.11 -45.30
C PHE A 680 -90.22 -80.42 -44.05
N ARG A 681 -91.33 -81.13 -44.30
CA ARG A 681 -91.97 -82.04 -43.32
C ARG A 681 -91.10 -83.29 -43.06
N PRO A 682 -91.30 -84.00 -41.93
CA PRO A 682 -90.23 -84.76 -41.28
C PRO A 682 -90.09 -86.21 -41.74
N LYS A 683 -88.98 -86.85 -41.30
CA LYS A 683 -88.96 -88.26 -40.96
C LYS A 683 -88.40 -88.47 -39.55
N GLU A 684 -89.11 -89.23 -38.75
CA GLU A 684 -88.64 -89.72 -37.47
C GLU A 684 -87.58 -90.81 -37.68
N SER A 685 -86.57 -90.88 -36.81
CA SER A 685 -86.26 -92.17 -36.19
C SER A 685 -85.51 -92.05 -34.86
N ARG A 686 -86.25 -92.29 -33.78
CA ARG A 686 -85.93 -93.26 -32.70
C ARG A 686 -84.64 -93.13 -31.88
N LYS A 687 -84.90 -93.31 -30.58
CA LYS A 687 -84.01 -93.67 -29.47
C LYS A 687 -83.19 -92.49 -28.94
N ARG A 688 -83.34 -92.14 -27.66
CA ARG A 688 -83.08 -92.95 -26.43
C ARG A 688 -81.58 -93.23 -26.27
N LYS A 689 -81.03 -93.19 -25.07
CA LYS A 689 -81.42 -92.68 -23.72
C LYS A 689 -80.33 -93.24 -22.80
N ASP A 690 -80.23 -92.71 -21.58
CA ASP A 690 -79.49 -93.34 -20.48
C ASP A 690 -77.95 -93.31 -20.71
N LEU A 691 -77.16 -92.50 -19.99
CA LEU A 691 -76.83 -92.54 -18.55
C LEU A 691 -75.69 -93.55 -18.25
N GLU A 692 -74.81 -93.11 -17.34
CA GLU A 692 -74.00 -93.94 -16.42
C GLU A 692 -72.63 -94.53 -16.85
N ARG A 693 -71.75 -94.49 -15.84
CA ARG A 693 -70.46 -95.20 -15.60
C ARG A 693 -69.20 -94.51 -16.13
N GLU A 694 -68.30 -94.04 -15.25
CA GLU A 694 -67.55 -94.70 -14.13
C GLU A 694 -66.28 -95.44 -14.57
N GLN A 695 -65.15 -94.87 -14.13
CA GLN A 695 -63.93 -95.53 -13.64
C GLN A 695 -63.12 -96.51 -14.52
N LYS A 696 -61.80 -96.52 -14.23
CA LYS A 696 -60.78 -97.50 -14.65
C LYS A 696 -60.38 -97.44 -16.15
N GLN A 697 -59.13 -97.74 -16.54
CA GLN A 697 -57.95 -98.18 -15.76
C GLN A 697 -56.60 -97.78 -16.42
N LEU A 698 -55.62 -97.51 -15.55
CA LEU A 698 -54.16 -97.66 -15.67
C LEU A 698 -53.57 -98.37 -16.92
N ALA A 699 -52.45 -97.84 -17.46
CA ALA A 699 -51.20 -98.60 -17.71
C ALA A 699 -49.96 -97.77 -18.18
N SER A 700 -48.84 -97.85 -17.43
CA SER A 700 -47.40 -97.73 -17.86
C SER A 700 -46.87 -96.42 -18.50
N ALA A 701 -45.59 -96.01 -18.44
CA ALA A 701 -44.33 -96.46 -17.79
C ALA A 701 -43.36 -95.24 -17.63
N ILE A 702 -42.54 -95.04 -16.58
CA ILE A 702 -41.21 -95.64 -16.21
C ILE A 702 -40.08 -95.30 -17.22
N PRO A 703 -38.81 -94.90 -16.87
CA PRO A 703 -38.04 -94.99 -15.58
C PRO A 703 -37.70 -93.63 -14.89
N MET A 704 -37.32 -93.50 -13.59
CA MET A 704 -36.18 -94.02 -12.75
C MET A 704 -34.86 -93.24 -13.00
N PHE A 705 -34.08 -92.70 -12.04
CA PHE A 705 -33.72 -92.98 -10.62
C PHE A 705 -33.58 -91.63 -9.80
N GLY A 706 -33.33 -91.50 -8.48
CA GLY A 706 -33.36 -92.41 -7.31
C GLY A 706 -32.29 -92.12 -6.20
N MET A 707 -32.66 -92.23 -4.90
CA MET A 707 -31.83 -92.48 -3.67
C MET A 707 -31.06 -91.30 -2.98
N GLU A 708 -30.89 -91.21 -1.62
CA GLU A 708 -31.46 -91.94 -0.45
C GLU A 708 -31.25 -91.25 0.95
N GLY A 709 -32.16 -91.52 1.92
CA GLY A 709 -31.92 -91.75 3.38
C GLY A 709 -31.99 -90.59 4.41
N GLN A 710 -32.46 -90.72 5.67
CA GLN A 710 -33.10 -91.81 6.48
C GLN A 710 -33.90 -91.31 7.73
N GLU A 711 -34.63 -92.25 8.37
CA GLU A 711 -35.48 -92.34 9.61
C GLU A 711 -34.92 -91.76 10.97
N GLU A 712 -35.59 -91.59 12.15
CA GLU A 712 -36.97 -91.63 12.78
C GLU A 712 -36.85 -91.12 14.29
N ARG A 713 -37.72 -91.24 15.36
CA ARG A 713 -39.03 -91.86 15.75
C ARG A 713 -39.65 -91.33 17.10
N THR A 714 -40.93 -91.66 17.36
CA THR A 714 -41.65 -91.94 18.66
C THR A 714 -41.96 -90.92 19.84
N VAL A 715 -43.26 -90.58 20.00
CA VAL A 715 -44.21 -90.89 21.15
C VAL A 715 -44.18 -90.18 22.56
N GLN A 716 -45.30 -89.47 22.88
CA GLN A 716 -45.97 -89.15 24.20
C GLN A 716 -45.25 -88.25 25.26
N THR A 717 -45.89 -87.58 26.27
CA THR A 717 -47.18 -87.75 27.02
C THR A 717 -47.87 -86.44 27.56
N HIS A 718 -49.22 -86.49 27.71
CA HIS A 718 -50.08 -85.88 28.78
C HIS A 718 -50.46 -84.35 28.84
N VAL A 719 -51.50 -84.06 29.66
CA VAL A 719 -52.50 -82.95 29.67
C VAL A 719 -53.02 -82.81 31.14
N PRO A 720 -53.35 -81.63 31.78
CA PRO A 720 -54.71 -81.01 31.65
C PRO A 720 -55.01 -79.53 32.08
N THR A 721 -56.22 -79.09 31.67
CA THR A 721 -57.21 -78.15 32.33
C THR A 721 -57.11 -76.61 32.29
N THR A 722 -58.26 -76.00 31.92
CA THR A 722 -58.78 -74.62 32.07
C THR A 722 -59.59 -74.49 33.41
N PRO A 723 -60.30 -73.38 33.86
CA PRO A 723 -61.00 -72.33 33.06
C PRO A 723 -61.39 -70.91 33.64
N THR A 724 -61.91 -70.04 32.74
CA THR A 724 -63.02 -69.04 32.89
C THR A 724 -62.92 -67.64 33.58
N LYS A 725 -63.56 -66.66 32.87
CA LYS A 725 -64.52 -65.58 33.30
C LYS A 725 -64.08 -64.12 33.65
N ARG A 726 -64.42 -63.19 32.72
CA ARG A 726 -65.44 -62.08 32.79
C ARG A 726 -65.46 -61.02 33.91
N GLN A 727 -65.84 -59.79 33.47
CA GLN A 727 -66.26 -58.54 34.15
C GLN A 727 -65.13 -57.51 34.39
N ALA A 728 -65.19 -56.21 34.07
CA ALA A 728 -66.20 -55.24 33.55
C ALA A 728 -66.95 -54.32 34.56
N SER A 729 -66.41 -53.10 34.75
CA SER A 729 -67.08 -51.81 35.12
C SER A 729 -66.05 -50.68 34.91
N THR A 730 -66.19 -49.59 34.14
CA THR A 730 -67.25 -48.55 33.96
C THR A 730 -67.25 -47.47 35.07
N ILE A 731 -67.51 -46.20 34.68
CA ILE A 731 -67.73 -44.97 35.51
C ILE A 731 -66.44 -44.21 35.93
N LYS A 732 -66.31 -42.85 35.88
CA LYS A 732 -66.88 -41.77 35.03
C LYS A 732 -66.34 -40.37 35.48
N ARG A 733 -66.20 -39.42 34.54
CA ARG A 733 -66.48 -37.95 34.66
C ARG A 733 -65.77 -37.05 35.71
N ARG A 734 -65.16 -35.96 35.16
CA ARG A 734 -65.42 -34.51 35.40
C ARG A 734 -64.89 -33.75 36.63
N GLU A 735 -64.64 -32.44 36.38
CA GLU A 735 -64.86 -31.25 37.23
C GLU A 735 -63.93 -31.11 38.48
N GLN A 736 -63.44 -29.93 38.90
CA GLN A 736 -63.48 -28.57 38.34
C GLN A 736 -62.35 -27.66 38.90
N GLU A 737 -62.42 -26.37 38.55
CA GLU A 737 -61.59 -25.17 38.82
C GLU A 737 -61.33 -24.81 40.32
N GLU A 738 -60.75 -23.60 40.55
CA GLU A 738 -60.71 -22.79 41.79
C GLU A 738 -59.72 -23.20 42.94
N GLU A 739 -59.04 -22.32 43.71
CA GLU A 739 -58.65 -20.89 43.57
C GLU A 739 -57.63 -20.45 44.70
N GLU A 740 -57.39 -19.13 44.86
CA GLU A 740 -56.88 -18.37 46.05
C GLU A 740 -55.37 -18.28 46.47
N GLU A 741 -54.76 -17.13 46.13
CA GLU A 741 -54.05 -16.06 46.91
C GLU A 741 -53.25 -16.27 48.24
N GLU A 742 -52.02 -15.70 48.28
CA GLU A 742 -51.46 -14.67 49.22
C GLU A 742 -49.98 -14.37 48.77
N VAL A 743 -49.41 -13.18 48.49
CA VAL A 743 -49.55 -11.74 48.85
C VAL A 743 -48.56 -11.26 49.97
N LEU A 744 -48.00 -10.03 49.81
CA LEU A 744 -46.91 -9.34 50.55
C LEU A 744 -45.46 -9.78 50.19
N ASP A 745 -44.47 -8.95 49.81
CA ASP A 745 -44.20 -7.47 49.91
C ASP A 745 -43.81 -7.00 51.35
N ILE A 746 -42.87 -6.08 51.66
CA ILE A 746 -42.32 -4.89 50.96
C ILE A 746 -40.89 -4.49 51.47
N THR A 747 -40.20 -3.60 50.72
CA THR A 747 -39.20 -2.56 51.13
C THR A 747 -37.76 -2.88 51.64
N LYS A 748 -36.79 -2.70 50.74
CA LYS A 748 -35.84 -1.55 50.57
C LYS A 748 -35.15 -0.81 51.77
N ILE A 749 -33.86 -0.49 51.51
CA ILE A 749 -33.06 0.75 51.81
C ILE A 749 -32.14 0.85 53.06
N GLU A 750 -30.83 0.97 52.75
CA GLU A 750 -29.68 1.74 53.32
C GLU A 750 -29.46 1.98 54.84
N GLU A 751 -28.21 1.78 55.29
CA GLU A 751 -27.40 2.86 55.93
C GLU A 751 -25.87 2.57 55.92
N ILE A 752 -25.04 3.57 56.28
CA ILE A 752 -23.56 3.58 56.17
C ILE A 752 -22.90 3.75 57.56
N GLN A 753 -21.79 3.03 57.89
CA GLN A 753 -20.59 3.59 58.59
C GLN A 753 -19.43 2.64 59.00
N SER A 754 -18.28 2.81 58.34
CA SER A 754 -16.95 3.12 58.93
C SER A 754 -16.05 2.12 59.74
N LYS A 755 -14.78 2.05 59.28
CA LYS A 755 -13.49 2.12 60.02
C LYS A 755 -13.03 1.03 61.04
N LYS A 756 -11.98 0.31 60.57
CA LYS A 756 -10.70 -0.03 61.25
C LYS A 756 -10.67 -0.97 62.48
N LYS A 757 -9.98 -2.11 62.32
CA LYS A 757 -8.87 -2.52 63.21
C LYS A 757 -7.85 -3.47 62.56
N ARG A 758 -6.58 -3.39 63.01
CA ARG A 758 -5.47 -4.33 62.70
C ARG A 758 -5.56 -5.56 63.62
N ILE A 759 -4.94 -6.71 63.24
CA ILE A 759 -3.76 -7.30 63.91
C ILE A 759 -3.34 -8.69 63.33
N ALA A 760 -2.02 -8.86 63.14
CA ALA A 760 -1.17 -10.07 63.08
C ALA A 760 -1.41 -11.23 62.08
N ALA A 761 -0.30 -11.64 61.47
CA ALA A 761 -0.07 -12.89 60.73
C ALA A 761 0.11 -14.13 61.65
N PRO A 762 0.31 -15.32 61.06
CA PRO A 762 1.55 -16.04 61.39
C PRO A 762 2.30 -16.70 60.21
N LYS A 763 3.59 -16.98 60.45
CA LYS A 763 4.64 -17.47 59.52
C LYS A 763 4.51 -18.94 59.08
N ARG A 764 4.98 -19.25 57.86
CA ARG A 764 5.78 -20.46 57.43
C ARG A 764 5.99 -20.42 55.89
N LYS A 765 7.06 -20.96 55.26
CA LYS A 765 8.30 -21.63 55.74
C LYS A 765 9.39 -21.58 54.63
N ARG A 766 10.67 -21.64 55.04
CA ARG A 766 11.93 -21.79 54.28
C ARG A 766 11.89 -22.42 52.87
N ARG A 767 12.81 -21.97 52.00
CA ARG A 767 13.96 -22.78 51.57
C ARG A 767 15.25 -21.96 51.73
N ASP A 768 16.40 -22.63 51.71
CA ASP A 768 17.69 -22.14 52.23
C ASP A 768 18.78 -22.12 51.13
N GLU A 769 20.01 -21.69 51.50
CA GLU A 769 21.29 -21.81 50.75
C GLU A 769 21.43 -20.86 49.53
N GLN A 770 22.53 -20.16 49.23
CA GLN A 770 23.85 -19.85 49.86
C GLN A 770 24.15 -18.34 49.56
N GLU A 771 24.99 -17.52 50.23
CA GLU A 771 26.35 -17.62 50.84
C GLU A 771 27.56 -17.43 49.87
N GLU A 772 28.11 -16.21 49.82
CA GLU A 772 29.56 -15.96 50.03
C GLU A 772 29.82 -14.49 50.48
N GLU A 773 30.29 -14.31 51.73
CA GLU A 773 30.95 -13.10 52.23
C GLU A 773 32.46 -13.39 52.41
N VAL A 774 33.33 -12.37 52.47
CA VAL A 774 34.48 -12.28 53.42
C VAL A 774 35.15 -10.88 53.31
N PRO A 775 35.70 -10.30 54.41
CA PRO A 775 35.29 -8.94 54.78
C PRO A 775 36.42 -8.00 55.30
N SER A 776 36.03 -6.92 56.01
CA SER A 776 36.78 -6.23 57.10
C SER A 776 37.95 -5.30 56.69
N GLU A 777 38.51 -4.40 57.53
CA GLU A 777 38.36 -4.21 59.00
C GLU A 777 38.70 -2.76 59.48
N GLY A 778 37.94 -2.23 60.46
CA GLY A 778 38.42 -1.26 61.48
C GLY A 778 38.56 0.24 61.16
N LEU A 779 38.60 1.17 62.14
CA LEU A 779 38.31 1.10 63.60
C LEU A 779 38.02 2.51 64.21
N GLU A 780 37.04 2.55 65.13
CA GLU A 780 36.90 3.43 66.33
C GLU A 780 36.60 4.96 66.28
N GLU A 781 36.10 5.45 67.43
CA GLU A 781 35.46 6.76 67.74
C GLU A 781 36.40 7.67 68.62
N PRO A 782 35.98 8.70 69.41
CA PRO A 782 34.72 9.47 69.50
C PRO A 782 34.86 11.01 69.61
N SER A 783 33.73 11.73 69.53
CA SER A 783 33.57 13.20 69.76
C SER A 783 33.68 13.59 71.26
N PRO A 784 33.87 14.89 71.67
CA PRO A 784 32.74 15.86 71.64
C PRO A 784 33.05 17.40 71.67
N ARG A 785 31.94 18.18 71.54
CA ARG A 785 31.64 19.53 72.12
C ARG A 785 32.11 20.85 71.47
N ILE A 786 31.19 21.41 70.66
CA ILE A 786 30.51 22.72 70.82
C ILE A 786 31.36 23.95 71.19
N LYS A 787 31.46 24.91 70.25
CA LYS A 787 30.89 26.27 70.40
C LYS A 787 30.85 27.02 69.06
N ASP A 788 29.89 27.95 68.96
CA ASP A 788 29.68 28.92 67.89
C ASP A 788 30.84 29.98 67.89
N GLU A 789 31.06 30.84 66.88
CA GLU A 789 30.14 31.38 65.87
C GLU A 789 30.91 32.00 64.66
N THR A 790 30.31 31.97 63.45
CA THR A 790 30.68 32.72 62.22
C THR A 790 31.97 32.42 61.41
N LYS A 791 31.77 32.39 60.08
CA LYS A 791 32.71 32.53 58.93
C LYS A 791 33.69 31.38 58.59
N ILE A 792 33.88 31.24 57.27
CA ILE A 792 34.78 30.33 56.53
C ILE A 792 34.32 28.85 56.50
N THR A 793 33.39 28.53 55.59
CA THR A 793 33.37 27.28 54.77
C THR A 793 32.34 27.42 53.63
N ASP A 794 32.52 28.37 52.72
CA ASP A 794 31.69 28.53 51.51
C ASP A 794 32.21 27.71 50.30
N GLN A 795 33.02 26.67 50.56
CA GLN A 795 33.59 25.80 49.53
C GLN A 795 33.61 24.33 49.98
N LEU A 796 33.25 23.43 49.06
CA LEU A 796 33.47 21.97 49.09
C LEU A 796 32.63 21.11 50.05
N LYS A 797 31.33 21.39 50.24
CA LYS A 797 30.31 20.38 50.63
C LYS A 797 28.90 20.66 50.06
N GLU A 798 28.74 20.58 48.74
CA GLU A 798 27.40 20.55 48.10
C GLU A 798 27.35 19.63 46.86
N THR A 799 27.63 18.33 47.05
CA THR A 799 27.61 17.32 45.97
C THR A 799 26.99 16.00 46.43
N THR A 800 25.68 16.02 46.75
CA THR A 800 24.71 14.89 46.63
C THR A 800 23.34 15.33 47.15
N LYS A 801 22.50 15.95 46.31
CA LYS A 801 21.00 15.96 46.33
C LYS A 801 20.42 17.00 45.36
N LYS A 802 20.17 16.62 44.10
CA LYS A 802 19.35 17.38 43.12
C LYS A 802 18.63 16.44 42.12
N GLU A 803 17.81 15.54 42.63
CA GLU A 803 16.91 14.67 41.86
C GLU A 803 15.66 14.37 42.72
N PRO A 804 14.75 15.35 42.81
CA PRO A 804 13.33 15.02 42.63
C PRO A 804 12.49 16.16 41.99
N ILE A 805 13.12 17.19 41.42
CA ILE A 805 12.44 18.44 41.01
C ILE A 805 12.10 18.47 39.51
N LYS A 806 12.87 17.80 38.64
CA LYS A 806 12.58 17.81 37.19
C LYS A 806 11.29 17.03 36.90
N ASP A 807 11.17 15.83 37.45
CA ASP A 807 10.05 14.89 37.30
C ASP A 807 8.70 15.50 37.70
N GLU A 808 8.66 16.23 38.82
CA GLU A 808 7.45 16.88 39.35
C GLU A 808 7.03 18.10 38.52
N VAL A 809 7.96 18.72 37.79
CA VAL A 809 7.65 19.78 36.81
C VAL A 809 7.19 19.16 35.48
N LEU A 810 7.86 18.11 35.02
CA LEU A 810 7.52 17.40 33.78
C LEU A 810 6.10 16.81 33.83
N ARG A 811 5.76 16.05 34.87
CA ARG A 811 4.40 15.48 35.03
C ARG A 811 3.29 16.52 35.06
N ARG A 812 3.56 17.72 35.59
CA ARG A 812 2.59 18.83 35.58
C ARG A 812 2.45 19.44 34.18
N LYS A 813 3.53 19.48 33.38
CA LYS A 813 3.45 19.83 31.96
C LYS A 813 2.68 18.76 31.18
N GLU A 814 2.96 17.47 31.36
CA GLU A 814 2.19 16.35 30.75
C GLU A 814 0.69 16.45 31.07
N GLU A 815 0.32 16.65 32.34
CA GLU A 815 -1.07 16.72 32.77
C GLU A 815 -1.80 17.96 32.23
N GLN A 816 -1.07 19.08 32.02
CA GLN A 816 -1.58 20.25 31.31
C GLN A 816 -1.69 20.01 29.79
N MET A 817 -0.68 19.38 29.18
CA MET A 817 -0.67 19.05 27.75
C MET A 817 -1.88 18.19 27.38
N LYS A 818 -2.14 17.13 28.14
CA LYS A 818 -3.30 16.24 27.95
C LYS A 818 -4.65 16.96 28.04
N GLN A 819 -4.76 17.99 28.87
CA GLN A 819 -5.97 18.83 28.95
C GLN A 819 -6.13 19.71 27.69
N HIS A 820 -5.04 20.28 27.16
CA HIS A 820 -5.08 21.07 25.93
C HIS A 820 -5.28 20.19 24.67
N ILE A 821 -4.71 18.98 24.63
CA ILE A 821 -4.93 17.98 23.57
C ILE A 821 -6.39 17.52 23.57
N SER A 822 -6.99 17.26 24.74
CA SER A 822 -8.41 16.93 24.84
C SER A 822 -9.31 18.07 24.32
N ALA A 823 -8.91 19.34 24.53
CA ALA A 823 -9.60 20.48 23.94
C ALA A 823 -9.43 20.54 22.41
N LEU A 824 -8.24 20.28 21.87
CA LEU A 824 -8.04 20.16 20.41
C LEU A 824 -8.92 19.05 19.80
N LYS A 825 -8.99 17.86 20.42
CA LYS A 825 -9.91 16.78 19.96
C LYS A 825 -11.37 17.24 19.98
N GLU A 826 -11.79 18.06 20.94
CA GLU A 826 -13.15 18.63 20.98
C GLU A 826 -13.41 19.64 19.84
N TYR A 827 -12.39 20.37 19.36
CA TYR A 827 -12.52 21.24 18.18
C TYR A 827 -12.49 20.46 16.86
N HIS A 828 -11.60 19.46 16.74
CA HIS A 828 -11.56 18.54 15.61
C HIS A 828 -12.93 17.87 15.40
N GLN A 829 -13.51 17.29 16.45
CA GLN A 829 -14.82 16.64 16.39
C GLN A 829 -15.97 17.62 16.04
N LYS A 830 -15.88 18.90 16.42
CA LYS A 830 -16.86 19.91 15.95
C LYS A 830 -16.72 20.21 14.46
N ILE A 831 -15.49 20.31 13.95
CA ILE A 831 -15.22 20.57 12.52
C ILE A 831 -15.64 19.35 11.67
N LEU A 832 -15.37 18.13 12.15
CA LEU A 832 -15.80 16.89 11.53
C LEU A 832 -17.33 16.73 11.56
N ALA A 833 -17.99 17.11 12.66
CA ALA A 833 -19.46 17.19 12.71
C ALA A 833 -20.03 18.22 11.72
N LEU A 834 -19.35 19.36 11.46
CA LEU A 834 -19.78 20.29 10.40
C LEU A 834 -19.69 19.68 8.99
N LYS A 835 -18.66 18.87 8.71
CA LYS A 835 -18.53 18.11 7.45
C LYS A 835 -19.70 17.12 7.33
N ASN A 836 -19.96 16.34 8.39
CA ASN A 836 -20.90 15.22 8.33
C ASN A 836 -22.39 15.65 8.41
N ASP A 837 -22.79 16.46 9.40
CA ASP A 837 -24.20 16.89 9.57
C ASP A 837 -24.68 17.83 8.45
N LYS A 838 -23.79 18.70 7.92
CA LYS A 838 -24.18 19.80 7.04
C LYS A 838 -23.78 19.61 5.56
N MET A 839 -22.96 18.61 5.23
CA MET A 839 -22.48 18.39 3.85
C MET A 839 -22.51 16.93 3.37
N THR A 840 -23.59 16.22 3.68
CA THR A 840 -24.00 15.05 2.89
C THR A 840 -24.20 15.40 1.40
N SER A 841 -23.96 14.44 0.51
CA SER A 841 -24.03 14.63 -0.96
C SER A 841 -25.39 15.15 -1.47
N GLN A 842 -26.49 14.83 -0.79
CA GLN A 842 -27.81 15.42 -1.08
C GLN A 842 -27.89 16.92 -0.69
N THR A 843 -27.25 17.30 0.41
CA THR A 843 -27.29 18.67 0.95
C THR A 843 -26.47 19.63 0.09
N ILE A 844 -25.27 19.23 -0.35
CA ILE A 844 -24.41 20.03 -1.25
C ILE A 844 -25.14 20.40 -2.55
N ALA A 845 -25.92 19.48 -3.10
CA ALA A 845 -26.72 19.67 -4.31
C ALA A 845 -27.92 20.63 -4.15
N GLN A 846 -28.41 20.86 -2.92
CA GLN A 846 -29.62 21.64 -2.64
C GLN A 846 -29.38 22.94 -1.84
N ALA A 847 -28.25 23.05 -1.14
CA ALA A 847 -27.88 24.22 -0.36
C ALA A 847 -27.83 25.51 -1.23
N SER A 848 -28.04 26.65 -0.61
CA SER A 848 -27.78 27.96 -1.24
C SER A 848 -26.30 28.36 -1.13
N ARG A 849 -25.88 29.32 -1.96
CA ARG A 849 -24.54 29.95 -1.84
C ARG A 849 -24.32 30.54 -0.45
N GLU A 850 -25.36 31.18 0.09
CA GLU A 850 -25.31 31.87 1.39
C GLU A 850 -25.04 30.87 2.52
N GLN A 851 -25.66 29.69 2.50
CA GLN A 851 -25.40 28.61 3.47
C GLN A 851 -23.99 28.01 3.34
N LEU A 852 -23.50 27.77 2.12
CA LEU A 852 -22.13 27.25 1.93
C LEU A 852 -21.06 28.28 2.33
N THR A 853 -21.30 29.58 2.10
CA THR A 853 -20.44 30.64 2.65
C THR A 853 -20.50 30.71 4.19
N GLU A 854 -21.68 30.47 4.79
CA GLU A 854 -21.83 30.39 6.25
C GLU A 854 -21.04 29.20 6.82
N TYR A 855 -21.15 28.00 6.25
CA TYR A 855 -20.43 26.81 6.72
C TYR A 855 -18.91 26.91 6.55
N ALA A 856 -18.43 27.47 5.43
CA ALA A 856 -17.00 27.74 5.25
C ALA A 856 -16.48 28.82 6.23
N SER A 857 -17.32 29.77 6.64
CA SER A 857 -16.95 30.73 7.69
C SER A 857 -17.01 30.12 9.10
N GLU A 858 -17.83 29.10 9.32
CA GLU A 858 -18.01 28.40 10.59
C GLU A 858 -16.84 27.41 10.85
N SER A 859 -16.45 26.63 9.85
CA SER A 859 -15.28 25.74 9.92
C SER A 859 -13.97 26.51 10.09
N GLN A 860 -13.76 27.57 9.30
CA GLN A 860 -12.56 28.41 9.40
C GLN A 860 -12.46 29.10 10.77
N ALA A 861 -13.58 29.46 11.39
CA ALA A 861 -13.61 30.02 12.74
C ALA A 861 -13.20 28.98 13.79
N LEU A 862 -13.75 27.76 13.74
CA LEU A 862 -13.37 26.67 14.65
C LEU A 862 -11.90 26.27 14.49
N TYR A 863 -11.38 26.20 13.26
CA TYR A 863 -9.96 25.96 13.02
C TYR A 863 -9.09 27.09 13.59
N SER A 864 -9.52 28.36 13.45
CA SER A 864 -8.82 29.50 14.06
C SER A 864 -8.80 29.44 15.60
N GLU A 865 -9.84 28.88 16.22
CA GLU A 865 -9.86 28.64 17.68
C GLU A 865 -8.96 27.44 18.09
N ALA A 866 -8.87 26.39 17.26
CA ALA A 866 -7.92 25.30 17.47
C ALA A 866 -6.46 25.77 17.36
N GLN A 867 -6.12 26.53 16.31
CA GLN A 867 -4.80 27.17 16.16
C GLN A 867 -4.46 28.08 17.36
N ALA A 868 -5.44 28.81 17.89
CA ALA A 868 -5.22 29.64 19.07
C ALA A 868 -4.88 28.81 20.33
N ILE A 869 -5.40 27.59 20.48
CA ILE A 869 -5.02 26.67 21.58
C ILE A 869 -3.58 26.19 21.38
N TRP A 870 -3.21 25.83 20.15
CA TRP A 870 -1.85 25.44 19.79
C TRP A 870 -0.83 26.54 20.13
N ASP A 871 -0.97 27.72 19.51
CA ASP A 871 -0.04 28.85 19.62
C ASP A 871 0.11 29.36 21.07
N SER A 872 -1.00 29.43 21.82
CA SER A 872 -1.05 30.11 23.12
C SER A 872 -0.87 29.19 24.33
N SER A 873 -1.12 27.89 24.18
CA SER A 873 -1.17 26.95 25.32
C SER A 873 -0.25 25.74 25.15
N ILE A 874 -0.19 25.13 23.97
CA ILE A 874 0.60 23.90 23.75
C ILE A 874 2.05 24.23 23.40
N LEU A 875 2.29 25.06 22.38
CA LEU A 875 3.64 25.47 21.96
C LEU A 875 4.49 26.08 23.12
N PRO A 876 3.93 26.88 24.05
CA PRO A 876 4.67 27.36 25.23
C PRO A 876 4.93 26.31 26.32
N LEU A 877 4.17 25.21 26.37
CA LEU A 877 4.40 24.10 27.30
C LEU A 877 5.50 23.16 26.80
N ILE A 878 5.58 22.92 25.49
CA ILE A 878 6.62 22.09 24.87
C ILE A 878 8.01 22.70 25.09
N LYS A 879 8.13 24.02 24.91
CA LYS A 879 9.41 24.72 24.80
C LYS A 879 10.45 24.40 25.90
N GLY A 880 11.59 23.87 25.48
CA GLY A 880 12.74 23.46 26.31
C GLY A 880 12.60 22.09 26.99
N TYR A 881 11.60 21.28 26.59
CA TYR A 881 11.27 19.93 27.08
C TYR A 881 10.78 19.03 25.93
N GLU A 882 11.12 19.37 24.68
CA GLU A 882 10.65 18.75 23.43
C GLU A 882 10.78 17.22 23.47
N LYS A 883 12.01 16.73 23.65
CA LYS A 883 12.39 15.30 23.74
C LYS A 883 11.85 14.55 24.96
N GLU A 884 11.11 15.23 25.83
CA GLU A 884 10.55 14.67 27.06
C GLU A 884 9.01 14.71 27.05
N LEU A 885 8.42 15.27 25.99
CA LEU A 885 6.98 15.42 25.76
C LEU A 885 6.56 15.02 24.32
N GLU A 886 7.51 14.53 23.53
CA GLU A 886 7.51 14.27 22.08
C GLU A 886 6.22 13.61 21.55
N LEU A 887 5.84 12.42 22.04
CA LEU A 887 4.62 11.71 21.62
C LEU A 887 3.32 12.51 21.83
N GLN A 888 3.27 13.38 22.85
CA GLN A 888 2.10 14.22 23.12
C GLN A 888 2.10 15.47 22.23
N THR A 889 3.28 15.92 21.79
CA THR A 889 3.44 17.00 20.81
C THR A 889 2.96 16.55 19.42
N LEU A 890 3.49 15.43 18.92
CA LEU A 890 3.15 14.88 17.61
C LEU A 890 1.65 14.61 17.47
N SER A 891 1.04 14.01 18.51
CA SER A 891 -0.42 13.82 18.57
C SER A 891 -1.21 15.13 18.51
N ALA A 892 -0.72 16.19 19.14
CA ALA A 892 -1.37 17.51 19.12
C ALA A 892 -1.26 18.21 17.76
N GLU A 893 -0.14 18.04 17.07
CA GLU A 893 0.12 18.58 15.72
C GLU A 893 -0.77 17.90 14.67
N LYS A 894 -0.83 16.55 14.69
CA LYS A 894 -1.71 15.79 13.78
C LYS A 894 -3.19 16.17 13.95
N ILE A 895 -3.68 16.35 15.18
CA ILE A 895 -5.06 16.84 15.40
C ILE A 895 -5.29 18.23 14.80
N LEU A 896 -4.30 19.13 14.88
CA LEU A 896 -4.43 20.50 14.35
C LEU A 896 -4.40 20.53 12.82
N GLU A 897 -3.53 19.75 12.19
CA GLU A 897 -3.46 19.65 10.73
C GLU A 897 -4.74 19.01 10.17
N ASN A 898 -5.28 17.95 10.79
CA ASN A 898 -6.57 17.38 10.39
C ASN A 898 -7.73 18.41 10.57
N CYS A 899 -7.64 19.37 11.51
CA CYS A 899 -8.60 20.48 11.59
C CYS A 899 -8.49 21.47 10.42
N LYS A 900 -7.26 21.76 9.98
CA LYS A 900 -6.94 22.64 8.84
C LYS A 900 -7.43 22.02 7.54
N GLU A 901 -7.16 20.74 7.36
CA GLU A 901 -7.46 19.99 6.15
C GLU A 901 -8.97 19.83 5.95
N ILE A 902 -9.73 19.42 6.98
CA ILE A 902 -11.20 19.38 6.92
C ILE A 902 -11.79 20.79 6.65
N ALA A 903 -11.24 21.86 7.24
CA ALA A 903 -11.68 23.22 6.95
C ALA A 903 -11.43 23.64 5.48
N ASN A 904 -10.32 23.18 4.88
CA ASN A 904 -10.00 23.39 3.47
C ASN A 904 -10.91 22.55 2.54
N GLN A 905 -11.16 21.28 2.84
CA GLN A 905 -12.13 20.44 2.10
C GLN A 905 -13.52 21.09 2.07
N ILE A 906 -13.95 21.66 3.20
CA ILE A 906 -15.21 22.43 3.33
C ILE A 906 -15.20 23.68 2.43
N LEU A 907 -14.05 24.38 2.31
CA LEU A 907 -13.89 25.55 1.47
C LEU A 907 -13.87 25.21 -0.03
N ASP A 908 -13.22 24.12 -0.43
CA ASP A 908 -13.13 23.70 -1.83
C ASP A 908 -14.47 23.28 -2.42
N LEU A 909 -15.38 22.72 -1.61
CA LEU A 909 -16.76 22.44 -2.03
C LEU A 909 -17.54 23.72 -2.39
N LEU A 910 -17.22 24.87 -1.78
CA LEU A 910 -17.73 26.19 -2.20
C LEU A 910 -17.08 26.66 -3.51
N VAL A 911 -15.78 26.44 -3.69
CA VAL A 911 -15.03 26.82 -4.91
C VAL A 911 -15.50 26.02 -6.13
N GLN A 912 -15.57 24.69 -6.03
CA GLN A 912 -16.05 23.81 -7.10
C GLN A 912 -17.47 24.16 -7.56
N ARG A 913 -18.33 24.58 -6.63
CA ARG A 913 -19.69 25.03 -6.95
C ARG A 913 -19.71 26.34 -7.72
N GLU A 914 -18.89 27.32 -7.35
CA GLU A 914 -18.81 28.60 -8.06
C GLU A 914 -18.25 28.42 -9.48
N LEU A 915 -17.24 27.55 -9.66
CA LEU A 915 -16.73 27.16 -10.98
C LEU A 915 -17.84 26.56 -11.87
N LYS A 916 -18.59 25.58 -11.34
CA LYS A 916 -19.72 24.94 -12.04
C LYS A 916 -20.85 25.93 -12.39
N TYR A 917 -21.00 27.00 -11.61
CA TYR A 917 -21.94 28.09 -11.92
C TYR A 917 -21.42 29.03 -13.03
N SER A 918 -20.11 29.33 -13.05
CA SER A 918 -19.46 30.10 -14.14
C SER A 918 -19.63 29.39 -15.50
N GLU A 919 -19.37 28.09 -15.56
CA GLU A 919 -19.55 27.28 -16.78
C GLU A 919 -20.98 27.34 -17.34
N THR A 920 -22.00 27.39 -16.47
CA THR A 920 -23.41 27.39 -16.89
C THR A 920 -23.97 28.77 -17.26
N GLU A 921 -23.41 29.88 -16.73
CA GLU A 921 -23.77 31.24 -17.16
C GLU A 921 -22.89 31.80 -18.30
N GLY A 922 -21.76 31.17 -18.61
CA GLY A 922 -20.88 31.59 -19.71
C GLY A 922 -20.20 32.93 -19.46
N LYS A 923 -19.70 33.13 -18.24
CA LYS A 923 -18.89 34.29 -17.83
C LYS A 923 -17.56 33.83 -17.28
N GLU A 924 -16.49 34.35 -17.90
CA GLU A 924 -15.13 34.42 -17.35
C GLU A 924 -15.11 35.26 -16.06
#